data_AF-A0A5R9M0V3-F1
#
_entry.id   AF-A0A5R9M0V3-F1
#
_cell.length_a   1.000
_cell.length_b   1.000
_cell.length_c   1.000
_cell.angle_alpha   90.00
_cell.angle_beta   90.00
_cell.angle_gamma   90.00
#
_symmetry.space_group_name_H-M   'P 1'
#
loop_
_entity.id
_entity.type
_entity.pdbx_description
1 polymer ?
#
loop_
_entity_poly.entity_id
_entity_poly.type
_entity_poly.pdbx_seq_one_letter_code
_entity_poly.pdbx_strand_id
1 'polypeptide(L)'
;MGGIIKTRTGMLSAAVLLGAIALPAAGAPGAAAVPANIYVDNAAAAHCSNAGTGLQDQPFCTVQAAADASLPGQTVHIATGTYPEQVSITKSGTAAAPITFTGDVSEWGSIQDAAIIGSYEATGGTARALSVTNAEHIRIKDLNFDAVDEGVHVEGSKDVSVINGTVAGAQSVALRVTGASEDVTLGKFNLWANSGAGVAVEAGARRTVVTGNSLNANVRGISVTDAPNTVIVGNSVYSHCQDGIVLAGTSPNATIENNVVTTDNYSGTSDGCAATTRVMVEAASVPGTKTDYNVINTSNGEQAYNWSGTKYANRAAFTTATGQGARDVFADPTVPNEGDRHAKPLPTVDSADENAPGMLTTDVYRTAALDDPITPNTGTGSGYRDRGAEEMGNLGSVYTPAGPTRVLDTRDGTGAPKGLLNSWMDVQLGGKAGVPAAGVTAVTLNVTVTGSTGAGYLKVFAAGTGSLSSVLNWTAGETIANLVTVPVSEDGKVTFEYFGAGMGAHVIADVEGYYSAKGSVFHETSPARALDTRDGTGAPKGAVKAGGTVNLQVTGAKGVPASGVTAVTLNVTVTGSTGQGFLTVYPHGQARPTASNINWPAGKTIANLVTVPVVDGKVALYVAGGGNTTQVIADVAGYFDATGHNTYRSYFTERLMDTREPTTDGCTDKTRPASAIPAGGTLEITNCLPWVTGLTLNVTVTQPGAGGFLTVYPSGQARPLASNLNWNAGETIPNAVVVKVGKGGKVAFYNGSTKPIHLVVDQFGYQAV
;
A
#
# COMPACT_ATOMS: atom_id res chain seq x y z
N MET A 1 -11.63 6.35 65.90
CA MET A 1 -12.95 7.00 65.72
C MET A 1 -13.39 6.63 64.31
N GLY A 2 -14.41 5.83 64.00
CA GLY A 2 -15.57 5.28 64.71
C GLY A 2 -16.64 5.08 63.62
N GLY A 3 -16.84 3.85 63.11
CA GLY A 3 -18.11 3.11 63.23
C GLY A 3 -18.93 3.22 61.92
N ILE A 4 -19.74 2.28 61.41
CA ILE A 4 -20.60 1.20 61.95
C ILE A 4 -20.91 0.26 60.74
N ILE A 5 -20.55 -1.04 60.75
CA ILE A 5 -21.34 -2.25 61.07
C ILE A 5 -22.70 -2.40 60.36
N LYS A 6 -22.85 -3.49 59.57
CA LYS A 6 -23.89 -4.54 59.77
C LYS A 6 -23.63 -5.77 58.89
N THR A 7 -23.18 -6.83 59.54
CA THR A 7 -23.23 -8.22 59.07
C THR A 7 -24.26 -8.96 59.91
N ARG A 8 -25.07 -9.85 59.32
CA ARG A 8 -25.96 -10.76 60.05
C ARG A 8 -25.52 -12.20 59.80
N THR A 9 -25.45 -12.93 60.90
CA THR A 9 -25.05 -14.34 61.04
C THR A 9 -26.24 -15.16 61.53
N GLY A 10 -26.27 -16.44 61.16
CA GLY A 10 -26.96 -17.55 61.84
C GLY A 10 -26.71 -18.82 61.02
N MET A 11 -25.81 -19.75 61.38
CA MET A 11 -25.86 -20.80 62.44
C MET A 11 -27.19 -21.57 62.44
N LEU A 12 -27.27 -22.91 62.54
CA LEU A 12 -26.33 -24.04 62.68
C LEU A 12 -27.19 -25.31 62.45
N SER A 13 -26.64 -26.43 61.96
CA SER A 13 -26.84 -27.79 62.52
C SER A 13 -26.24 -28.86 61.62
N ALA A 14 -25.39 -29.71 62.22
CA ALA A 14 -24.82 -30.92 61.64
C ALA A 14 -25.62 -32.14 62.10
N ALA A 15 -25.79 -33.14 61.23
CA ALA A 15 -26.03 -34.53 61.62
C ALA A 15 -25.54 -35.49 60.52
N VAL A 16 -24.91 -36.56 60.97
CA VAL A 16 -24.11 -37.57 60.24
C VAL A 16 -24.99 -38.68 59.62
N LEU A 17 -24.45 -39.27 58.55
CA LEU A 17 -24.88 -40.42 57.74
C LEU A 17 -25.62 -41.57 58.45
N LEU A 18 -26.59 -42.15 57.73
CA LEU A 18 -26.87 -43.60 57.65
C LEU A 18 -27.54 -43.90 56.29
N GLY A 19 -26.99 -44.87 55.55
CA GLY A 19 -27.25 -45.08 54.13
C GLY A 19 -28.45 -45.95 53.76
N ALA A 20 -28.85 -45.85 52.51
CA ALA A 20 -29.49 -46.90 51.73
C ALA A 20 -29.24 -46.62 50.24
N ILE A 21 -28.86 -47.67 49.52
CA ILE A 21 -28.48 -47.67 48.11
C ILE A 21 -29.67 -47.22 47.26
N ALA A 22 -29.53 -46.11 46.54
CA ALA A 22 -30.39 -45.76 45.40
C ALA A 22 -29.53 -45.84 44.14
N LEU A 23 -29.92 -46.74 43.22
CA LEU A 23 -29.31 -46.87 41.91
C LEU A 23 -29.27 -45.51 41.20
N PRO A 24 -28.24 -45.20 40.40
CA PRO A 24 -28.32 -44.05 39.50
C PRO A 24 -29.46 -44.32 38.52
N ALA A 25 -30.49 -43.48 38.56
CA ALA A 25 -31.37 -43.34 37.42
C ALA A 25 -30.50 -42.97 36.22
N ALA A 26 -30.54 -43.78 35.16
CA ALA A 26 -29.89 -43.49 33.90
C ALA A 26 -30.35 -42.11 33.45
N GLY A 27 -29.46 -41.11 33.55
CA GLY A 27 -29.67 -39.84 32.90
C GLY A 27 -29.83 -40.12 31.42
N ALA A 28 -30.94 -39.65 30.84
CA ALA A 28 -31.07 -39.60 29.40
C ALA A 28 -29.80 -38.92 28.84
N PRO A 29 -29.16 -39.48 27.79
CA PRO A 29 -27.99 -38.85 27.20
C PRO A 29 -28.40 -37.42 26.82
N GLY A 30 -27.70 -36.43 27.40
CA GLY A 30 -27.87 -35.04 26.99
C GLY A 30 -27.68 -34.98 25.48
N ALA A 31 -28.66 -34.41 24.77
CA ALA A 31 -28.55 -34.18 23.34
C ALA A 31 -27.21 -33.47 23.09
N ALA A 32 -26.32 -34.10 22.33
CA ALA A 32 -25.05 -33.50 21.95
C ALA A 32 -25.33 -32.14 21.31
N ALA A 33 -24.59 -31.11 21.74
CA ALA A 33 -24.73 -29.78 21.18
C ALA A 33 -24.48 -29.85 19.67
N VAL A 34 -25.39 -29.29 18.87
CA VAL A 34 -25.23 -29.19 17.42
C VAL A 34 -23.94 -28.41 17.15
N PRO A 35 -23.00 -28.95 16.36
CA PRO A 35 -21.74 -28.26 16.12
C PRO A 35 -22.00 -26.96 15.37
N ALA A 36 -21.29 -25.89 15.75
CA ALA A 36 -21.38 -24.61 15.04
C ALA A 36 -20.75 -24.66 13.64
N ASN A 37 -19.81 -25.57 13.41
CA ASN A 37 -19.08 -25.71 12.17
C ASN A 37 -19.18 -27.13 11.62
N ILE A 38 -19.34 -27.24 10.31
CA ILE A 38 -19.15 -28.48 9.54
C ILE A 38 -18.16 -28.22 8.40
N TYR A 39 -17.55 -29.28 7.89
CA TYR A 39 -16.39 -29.20 7.01
C TYR A 39 -16.60 -30.02 5.74
N VAL A 40 -16.08 -29.52 4.64
CA VAL A 40 -15.98 -30.18 3.34
C VAL A 40 -14.51 -30.21 2.95
N ASP A 41 -13.98 -31.39 2.67
CA ASP A 41 -12.60 -31.57 2.20
C ASP A 41 -12.53 -32.86 1.35
N ASN A 42 -12.28 -32.69 0.05
CA ASN A 42 -12.17 -33.83 -0.87
C ASN A 42 -10.73 -34.32 -1.06
N ALA A 43 -9.76 -33.80 -0.31
CA ALA A 43 -8.40 -34.28 -0.34
C ALA A 43 -8.34 -35.75 0.11
N ALA A 44 -7.51 -36.55 -0.57
CA ALA A 44 -7.38 -37.98 -0.24
C ALA A 44 -6.96 -38.24 1.22
N ALA A 45 -6.25 -37.29 1.85
CA ALA A 45 -5.80 -37.37 3.24
C ALA A 45 -6.89 -37.03 4.27
N ALA A 46 -8.00 -36.41 3.86
CA ALA A 46 -9.06 -35.95 4.75
C ALA A 46 -10.00 -37.08 5.22
N HIS A 47 -9.95 -38.26 4.58
CA HIS A 47 -10.80 -39.41 4.88
C HIS A 47 -12.30 -39.05 4.96
N CYS A 48 -12.74 -38.16 4.06
CA CYS A 48 -14.08 -37.61 4.04
C CYS A 48 -15.18 -38.68 3.88
N SER A 49 -16.41 -38.36 4.28
CA SER A 49 -17.59 -39.19 4.03
C SER A 49 -18.86 -38.37 3.93
N ASN A 50 -19.60 -38.52 2.82
CA ASN A 50 -20.91 -37.88 2.61
C ASN A 50 -22.03 -38.43 3.51
N ALA A 51 -21.81 -39.58 4.14
CA ALA A 51 -22.71 -40.14 5.15
C ALA A 51 -22.20 -39.91 6.59
N GLY A 52 -21.06 -39.22 6.73
CA GLY A 52 -20.38 -38.97 8.00
C GLY A 52 -20.99 -37.82 8.80
N THR A 53 -20.26 -37.40 9.83
CA THR A 53 -20.70 -36.35 10.77
C THR A 53 -20.48 -34.93 10.23
N GLY A 54 -19.61 -34.76 9.23
CA GLY A 54 -19.21 -33.44 8.72
C GLY A 54 -18.30 -32.68 9.70
N LEU A 55 -17.78 -33.33 10.73
CA LEU A 55 -16.81 -32.74 11.65
C LEU A 55 -15.40 -32.78 11.04
N GLN A 56 -14.45 -32.04 11.60
CA GLN A 56 -13.11 -31.90 11.04
C GLN A 56 -12.33 -33.23 10.95
N ASP A 57 -12.66 -34.22 11.79
CA ASP A 57 -12.08 -35.57 11.78
C ASP A 57 -12.72 -36.51 10.73
N GLN A 58 -13.89 -36.15 10.22
CA GLN A 58 -14.55 -36.80 9.10
C GLN A 58 -15.42 -35.79 8.33
N PRO A 59 -14.80 -34.93 7.50
CA PRO A 59 -15.52 -33.92 6.73
C PRO A 59 -16.41 -34.57 5.67
N PHE A 60 -17.35 -33.82 5.12
CA PHE A 60 -18.06 -34.24 3.91
C PHE A 60 -17.10 -34.23 2.71
N CYS A 61 -17.32 -35.11 1.73
CA CYS A 61 -16.54 -35.13 0.49
C CYS A 61 -17.03 -34.12 -0.54
N THR A 62 -18.31 -33.74 -0.46
CA THR A 62 -18.95 -32.85 -1.43
C THR A 62 -19.67 -31.71 -0.73
N VAL A 63 -19.74 -30.58 -1.42
CA VAL A 63 -20.42 -29.38 -0.93
C VAL A 63 -21.94 -29.62 -0.85
N GLN A 64 -22.52 -30.38 -1.79
CA GLN A 64 -23.94 -30.73 -1.74
C GLN A 64 -24.30 -31.51 -0.47
N ALA A 65 -23.47 -32.46 -0.04
CA ALA A 65 -23.75 -33.25 1.16
C ALA A 65 -23.78 -32.37 2.42
N ALA A 66 -22.85 -31.41 2.50
CA ALA A 66 -22.86 -30.42 3.57
C ALA A 66 -24.07 -29.47 3.49
N ALA A 67 -24.46 -29.04 2.28
CA ALA A 67 -25.64 -28.21 2.08
C ALA A 67 -26.93 -28.90 2.56
N ASP A 68 -27.08 -30.19 2.23
CA ASP A 68 -28.23 -31.00 2.65
C ASP A 68 -28.27 -31.23 4.18
N ALA A 69 -27.09 -31.35 4.80
CA ALA A 69 -26.93 -31.58 6.24
C ALA A 69 -26.99 -30.30 7.09
N SER A 70 -26.81 -29.13 6.48
CA SER A 70 -26.69 -27.85 7.19
C SER A 70 -27.94 -27.47 8.00
N LEU A 71 -27.69 -26.86 9.16
CA LEU A 71 -28.71 -26.37 10.10
C LEU A 71 -28.54 -24.86 10.34
N PRO A 72 -29.61 -24.13 10.72
CA PRO A 72 -29.53 -22.70 11.03
C PRO A 72 -28.40 -22.37 12.02
N GLY A 73 -27.59 -21.37 11.68
CA GLY A 73 -26.46 -20.89 12.48
C GLY A 73 -25.15 -21.63 12.24
N GLN A 74 -25.13 -22.69 11.42
CA GLN A 74 -23.90 -23.40 11.11
C GLN A 74 -23.07 -22.68 10.04
N THR A 75 -21.74 -22.84 10.14
CA THR A 75 -20.79 -22.49 9.10
C THR A 75 -20.23 -23.76 8.44
N VAL A 76 -20.34 -23.84 7.12
CA VAL A 76 -19.76 -24.86 6.26
C VAL A 76 -18.42 -24.34 5.75
N HIS A 77 -17.34 -24.90 6.28
CA HIS A 77 -15.97 -24.63 5.85
C HIS A 77 -15.61 -25.55 4.68
N ILE A 78 -15.16 -24.97 3.57
CA ILE A 78 -14.83 -25.71 2.35
C ILE A 78 -13.33 -25.56 2.09
N ALA A 79 -12.60 -26.64 2.28
CA ALA A 79 -11.16 -26.68 2.07
C ALA A 79 -10.79 -26.37 0.62
N THR A 80 -9.65 -25.73 0.39
CA THR A 80 -9.12 -25.46 -0.96
C THR A 80 -9.08 -26.73 -1.80
N GLY A 81 -9.64 -26.66 -3.00
CA GLY A 81 -9.75 -27.78 -3.93
C GLY A 81 -10.82 -27.49 -4.99
N THR A 82 -10.88 -28.35 -6.01
CA THR A 82 -11.94 -28.31 -7.01
C THR A 82 -13.01 -29.34 -6.67
N TYR A 83 -14.26 -28.91 -6.63
CA TYR A 83 -15.45 -29.71 -6.36
C TYR A 83 -16.31 -29.74 -7.63
N PRO A 84 -16.11 -30.71 -8.53
CA PRO A 84 -16.77 -30.77 -9.84
C PRO A 84 -18.22 -31.24 -9.72
N GLU A 85 -19.05 -30.43 -9.06
CA GLU A 85 -20.45 -30.72 -8.75
C GLU A 85 -21.33 -29.50 -9.00
N GLN A 86 -22.64 -29.72 -9.15
CA GLN A 86 -23.64 -28.66 -9.12
C GLN A 86 -24.26 -28.62 -7.73
N VAL A 87 -24.19 -27.47 -7.06
CA VAL A 87 -24.69 -27.32 -5.69
C VAL A 87 -26.04 -26.63 -5.69
N SER A 88 -26.99 -27.17 -4.94
CA SER A 88 -28.31 -26.60 -4.68
C SER A 88 -28.54 -26.46 -3.19
N ILE A 89 -28.66 -25.22 -2.74
CA ILE A 89 -28.98 -24.85 -1.36
C ILE A 89 -30.48 -24.57 -1.29
N THR A 90 -31.19 -25.43 -0.56
CA THR A 90 -32.65 -25.34 -0.34
C THR A 90 -33.04 -25.23 1.13
N LYS A 91 -32.06 -25.34 2.04
CA LYS A 91 -32.22 -25.15 3.48
C LYS A 91 -32.15 -23.67 3.82
N SER A 92 -32.93 -23.24 4.80
CA SER A 92 -32.93 -21.86 5.31
C SER A 92 -32.27 -21.77 6.68
N GLY A 93 -31.57 -20.68 6.91
CA GLY A 93 -31.22 -20.22 8.25
C GLY A 93 -32.38 -19.46 8.90
N THR A 94 -32.05 -18.65 9.91
CA THR A 94 -32.95 -17.64 10.48
C THR A 94 -32.22 -16.31 10.54
N ALA A 95 -32.96 -15.21 10.70
CA ALA A 95 -32.36 -13.88 10.85
C ALA A 95 -31.30 -13.79 11.96
N ALA A 96 -31.46 -14.55 13.06
CA ALA A 96 -30.51 -14.61 14.16
C ALA A 96 -29.41 -15.67 13.98
N ALA A 97 -29.60 -16.61 13.06
CA ALA A 97 -28.74 -17.76 12.84
C ALA A 97 -28.74 -18.15 11.35
N PRO A 98 -28.08 -17.34 10.48
CA PRO A 98 -27.95 -17.66 9.07
C PRO A 98 -27.10 -18.91 8.86
N ILE A 99 -27.29 -19.61 7.74
CA ILE A 99 -26.37 -20.67 7.31
C ILE A 99 -25.27 -20.01 6.49
N THR A 100 -24.00 -20.29 6.84
CA THR A 100 -22.83 -19.72 6.14
C THR A 100 -22.08 -20.81 5.39
N PHE A 101 -21.69 -20.56 4.14
CA PHE A 101 -20.75 -21.35 3.36
C PHE A 101 -19.52 -20.49 3.09
N THR A 102 -18.33 -20.99 3.44
CA THR A 102 -17.08 -20.24 3.32
C THR A 102 -15.96 -21.11 2.79
N GLY A 103 -15.18 -20.62 1.82
CA GLY A 103 -13.92 -21.25 1.46
C GLY A 103 -12.83 -20.93 2.49
N ASP A 104 -11.97 -21.90 2.77
CA ASP A 104 -10.87 -21.75 3.75
C ASP A 104 -9.64 -21.11 3.09
N VAL A 105 -9.71 -19.80 2.87
CA VAL A 105 -8.55 -18.97 2.45
C VAL A 105 -7.97 -18.19 3.61
N SER A 106 -6.65 -18.08 3.66
CA SER A 106 -6.00 -17.22 4.66
C SER A 106 -6.39 -15.76 4.46
N GLU A 107 -6.35 -14.96 5.52
CA GLU A 107 -6.70 -13.54 5.49
C GLU A 107 -5.93 -12.76 4.41
N TRP A 108 -4.68 -13.15 4.16
CA TRP A 108 -3.76 -12.58 3.16
C TRP A 108 -3.66 -13.43 1.87
N GLY A 109 -4.45 -14.50 1.77
CA GLY A 109 -4.45 -15.40 0.62
C GLY A 109 -5.17 -14.78 -0.57
N SER A 110 -4.74 -15.15 -1.78
CA SER A 110 -5.46 -14.75 -2.99
C SER A 110 -6.83 -15.42 -2.99
N ILE A 111 -7.87 -14.71 -3.40
CA ILE A 111 -9.19 -15.33 -3.60
C ILE A 111 -9.13 -16.43 -4.68
N GLN A 112 -8.14 -16.39 -5.59
CA GLN A 112 -7.91 -17.44 -6.58
C GLN A 112 -7.53 -18.79 -5.95
N ASP A 113 -7.05 -18.80 -4.70
CA ASP A 113 -6.68 -20.01 -3.96
C ASP A 113 -7.88 -20.63 -3.21
N ALA A 114 -9.06 -19.99 -3.27
CA ALA A 114 -10.28 -20.51 -2.67
C ALA A 114 -10.80 -21.77 -3.38
N ALA A 115 -11.64 -22.51 -2.66
CA ALA A 115 -12.34 -23.67 -3.23
C ALA A 115 -13.14 -23.30 -4.48
N ILE A 116 -13.07 -24.15 -5.50
CA ILE A 116 -13.77 -24.00 -6.78
C ILE A 116 -14.95 -24.96 -6.82
N ILE A 117 -16.16 -24.45 -6.96
CA ILE A 117 -17.38 -25.24 -7.18
C ILE A 117 -17.68 -25.29 -8.68
N GLY A 118 -17.87 -26.49 -9.21
CA GLY A 118 -18.11 -26.75 -10.62
C GLY A 118 -16.86 -27.12 -11.40
N SER A 119 -17.00 -27.31 -12.72
CA SER A 119 -15.90 -27.65 -13.62
C SER A 119 -16.18 -27.22 -15.07
N TYR A 120 -15.23 -26.50 -15.67
CA TYR A 120 -15.31 -25.97 -17.04
C TYR A 120 -14.86 -26.96 -18.15
N GLU A 121 -14.11 -28.02 -17.82
CA GLU A 121 -13.49 -28.91 -18.82
C GLU A 121 -14.49 -29.59 -19.79
N ALA A 122 -14.09 -29.66 -21.07
CA ALA A 122 -14.93 -29.84 -22.27
C ALA A 122 -15.63 -31.20 -22.46
N THR A 123 -15.70 -32.04 -21.43
CA THR A 123 -16.42 -33.34 -21.47
C THR A 123 -17.44 -33.43 -20.33
N GLY A 124 -18.43 -32.55 -20.37
CA GLY A 124 -19.61 -32.63 -19.49
C GLY A 124 -19.66 -31.61 -18.34
N GLY A 125 -19.01 -30.46 -18.48
CA GLY A 125 -18.96 -29.39 -17.47
C GLY A 125 -20.32 -29.01 -16.86
N THR A 126 -20.27 -28.42 -15.66
CA THR A 126 -21.46 -28.10 -14.88
C THR A 126 -22.22 -26.94 -15.50
N ALA A 127 -23.44 -27.19 -16.01
CA ALA A 127 -24.31 -26.15 -16.54
C ALA A 127 -24.44 -25.00 -15.52
N ARG A 128 -24.72 -25.33 -14.26
CA ARG A 128 -24.74 -24.36 -13.17
C ARG A 128 -23.81 -24.76 -12.03
N ALA A 129 -22.95 -23.86 -11.56
CA ALA A 129 -22.06 -24.18 -10.42
C ALA A 129 -22.85 -24.19 -9.10
N LEU A 130 -23.61 -23.12 -8.81
CA LEU A 130 -24.33 -22.96 -7.56
C LEU A 130 -25.75 -22.40 -7.76
N SER A 131 -26.71 -22.94 -7.03
CA SER A 131 -28.07 -22.42 -6.91
C SER A 131 -28.51 -22.26 -5.45
N VAL A 132 -29.23 -21.18 -5.16
CA VAL A 132 -29.96 -20.95 -3.90
C VAL A 132 -31.43 -20.79 -4.25
N THR A 133 -32.26 -21.74 -3.86
CA THR A 133 -33.65 -21.84 -4.35
C THR A 133 -34.63 -21.98 -3.20
N ASN A 134 -35.57 -21.05 -3.10
CA ASN A 134 -36.59 -20.99 -2.03
C ASN A 134 -35.99 -21.10 -0.62
N ALA A 135 -34.81 -20.52 -0.41
CA ALA A 135 -34.10 -20.53 0.86
C ALA A 135 -34.01 -19.12 1.45
N GLU A 136 -33.84 -19.03 2.77
CA GLU A 136 -33.72 -17.75 3.48
C GLU A 136 -32.47 -17.70 4.37
N HIS A 137 -31.92 -16.52 4.58
CA HIS A 137 -30.83 -16.26 5.53
C HIS A 137 -29.56 -17.08 5.22
N ILE A 138 -29.06 -16.94 4.00
CA ILE A 138 -27.87 -17.65 3.49
C ILE A 138 -26.71 -16.68 3.30
N ARG A 139 -25.52 -17.06 3.73
CA ARG A 139 -24.26 -16.32 3.52
C ARG A 139 -23.29 -17.22 2.78
N ILE A 140 -22.76 -16.74 1.67
CA ILE A 140 -21.80 -17.46 0.84
C ILE A 140 -20.65 -16.52 0.63
N LYS A 141 -19.45 -16.93 1.02
CA LYS A 141 -18.26 -16.10 0.86
C LYS A 141 -17.01 -16.89 0.54
N ASP A 142 -16.05 -16.22 -0.07
CA ASP A 142 -14.71 -16.76 -0.27
C ASP A 142 -14.71 -18.05 -1.12
N LEU A 143 -15.45 -18.06 -2.23
CA LEU A 143 -15.64 -19.22 -3.10
C LEU A 143 -15.56 -18.86 -4.59
N ASN A 144 -14.96 -19.75 -5.37
CA ASN A 144 -14.84 -19.63 -6.81
C ASN A 144 -15.83 -20.56 -7.52
N PHE A 145 -16.27 -20.18 -8.72
CA PHE A 145 -17.29 -20.91 -9.47
C PHE A 145 -16.87 -21.10 -10.92
N ASP A 146 -16.84 -22.36 -11.36
CA ASP A 146 -16.61 -22.74 -12.75
C ASP A 146 -17.90 -23.33 -13.32
N ALA A 147 -18.44 -22.71 -14.37
CA ALA A 147 -19.66 -23.18 -15.02
C ALA A 147 -19.53 -23.15 -16.55
N VAL A 148 -20.42 -23.85 -17.24
CA VAL A 148 -20.55 -23.77 -18.71
C VAL A 148 -21.77 -23.00 -19.17
N ASP A 149 -22.75 -22.70 -18.30
CA ASP A 149 -23.94 -21.93 -18.64
C ASP A 149 -24.16 -20.77 -17.64
N GLU A 150 -24.41 -21.08 -16.36
CA GLU A 150 -24.64 -20.10 -15.30
C GLU A 150 -23.70 -20.30 -14.09
N GLY A 151 -23.10 -19.23 -13.55
CA GLY A 151 -22.25 -19.34 -12.35
C GLY A 151 -23.07 -19.56 -11.09
N VAL A 152 -23.65 -18.47 -10.57
CA VAL A 152 -24.48 -18.46 -9.36
C VAL A 152 -25.89 -18.00 -9.69
N HIS A 153 -26.90 -18.77 -9.27
CA HIS A 153 -28.31 -18.43 -9.46
C HIS A 153 -29.07 -18.40 -8.12
N VAL A 154 -29.68 -17.26 -7.79
CA VAL A 154 -30.57 -17.09 -6.64
C VAL A 154 -32.01 -16.95 -7.13
N GLU A 155 -32.88 -17.87 -6.72
CA GLU A 155 -34.27 -17.93 -7.19
C GLU A 155 -35.24 -18.05 -6.00
N GLY A 156 -36.27 -17.19 -5.97
CA GLY A 156 -37.33 -17.21 -4.96
C GLY A 156 -36.82 -17.15 -3.50
N SER A 157 -35.64 -16.57 -3.27
CA SER A 157 -34.92 -16.66 -1.99
C SER A 157 -34.80 -15.30 -1.31
N LYS A 158 -34.68 -15.29 0.02
CA LYS A 158 -34.69 -14.06 0.83
C LYS A 158 -33.47 -13.91 1.73
N ASP A 159 -32.93 -12.69 1.84
CA ASP A 159 -31.77 -12.41 2.69
C ASP A 159 -30.59 -13.35 2.37
N VAL A 160 -30.14 -13.28 1.12
CA VAL A 160 -29.02 -14.08 0.58
C VAL A 160 -27.87 -13.16 0.25
N SER A 161 -26.68 -13.46 0.75
CA SER A 161 -25.45 -12.74 0.38
C SER A 161 -24.48 -13.71 -0.26
N VAL A 162 -24.02 -13.40 -1.46
CA VAL A 162 -22.93 -14.10 -2.14
C VAL A 162 -21.84 -13.07 -2.41
N ILE A 163 -20.71 -13.19 -1.73
CA ILE A 163 -19.66 -12.18 -1.78
C ILE A 163 -18.26 -12.78 -1.91
N ASN A 164 -17.35 -12.10 -2.59
CA ASN A 164 -15.92 -12.42 -2.62
C ASN A 164 -15.60 -13.76 -3.29
N GLY A 165 -15.34 -13.72 -4.59
CA GLY A 165 -15.09 -14.92 -5.38
C GLY A 165 -14.78 -14.61 -6.83
N THR A 166 -14.60 -15.67 -7.62
CA THR A 166 -14.54 -15.57 -9.08
C THR A 166 -15.64 -16.38 -9.74
N VAL A 167 -16.04 -15.96 -10.94
CA VAL A 167 -16.84 -16.82 -11.83
C VAL A 167 -16.18 -16.88 -13.19
N ALA A 168 -15.96 -18.10 -13.68
CA ALA A 168 -15.39 -18.37 -14.99
C ALA A 168 -16.26 -19.32 -15.83
N GLY A 169 -16.21 -19.13 -17.15
CA GLY A 169 -16.80 -20.03 -18.14
C GLY A 169 -18.31 -19.88 -18.38
N ALA A 170 -19.01 -18.98 -17.68
CA ALA A 170 -20.45 -18.79 -17.83
C ALA A 170 -20.79 -18.26 -19.23
N GLN A 171 -21.62 -19.03 -19.96
CA GLN A 171 -22.02 -18.70 -21.33
C GLN A 171 -23.33 -17.89 -21.41
N SER A 172 -24.19 -17.98 -20.40
CA SER A 172 -25.48 -17.27 -20.32
C SER A 172 -25.43 -16.09 -19.36
N VAL A 173 -25.33 -16.35 -18.04
CA VAL A 173 -25.26 -15.32 -17.01
C VAL A 173 -24.31 -15.77 -15.89
N ALA A 174 -23.33 -14.95 -15.52
CA ALA A 174 -22.41 -15.32 -14.45
C ALA A 174 -23.09 -15.27 -13.07
N LEU A 175 -23.83 -14.20 -12.78
CA LEU A 175 -24.59 -14.03 -11.53
C LEU A 175 -26.05 -13.66 -11.81
N ARG A 176 -26.99 -14.47 -11.36
CA ARG A 176 -28.41 -14.34 -11.69
C ARG A 176 -29.31 -14.29 -10.46
N VAL A 177 -30.27 -13.37 -10.45
CA VAL A 177 -31.32 -13.27 -9.41
C VAL A 177 -32.69 -13.24 -10.07
N THR A 178 -33.57 -14.18 -9.72
CA THR A 178 -34.89 -14.32 -10.36
C THR A 178 -35.97 -14.70 -9.35
N GLY A 179 -37.21 -14.80 -9.82
CA GLY A 179 -38.36 -15.17 -9.01
C GLY A 179 -38.68 -14.12 -7.94
N ALA A 180 -39.45 -14.49 -6.91
CA ALA A 180 -39.81 -13.58 -5.81
C ALA A 180 -38.66 -13.30 -4.83
N SER A 181 -37.42 -13.22 -5.31
CA SER A 181 -36.23 -13.02 -4.48
C SER A 181 -36.19 -11.63 -3.86
N GLU A 182 -35.73 -11.53 -2.62
CA GLU A 182 -35.79 -10.30 -1.82
C GLU A 182 -34.54 -10.15 -0.96
N ASP A 183 -33.96 -8.95 -0.92
CA ASP A 183 -32.78 -8.64 -0.08
C ASP A 183 -31.57 -9.53 -0.44
N VAL A 184 -31.22 -9.58 -1.73
CA VAL A 184 -30.09 -10.37 -2.25
C VAL A 184 -28.88 -9.45 -2.47
N THR A 185 -27.71 -9.82 -1.96
CA THR A 185 -26.44 -9.12 -2.22
C THR A 185 -25.50 -9.97 -3.06
N LEU A 186 -25.03 -9.42 -4.17
CA LEU A 186 -24.02 -10.01 -5.06
C LEU A 186 -22.83 -9.05 -5.14
N GLY A 187 -21.68 -9.42 -4.58
CA GLY A 187 -20.56 -8.50 -4.57
C GLY A 187 -19.15 -9.07 -4.52
N LYS A 188 -18.17 -8.24 -4.86
CA LYS A 188 -16.74 -8.63 -4.88
C LYS A 188 -16.45 -9.84 -5.76
N PHE A 189 -17.09 -9.91 -6.92
CA PHE A 189 -16.75 -10.90 -7.92
C PHE A 189 -15.78 -10.35 -8.96
N ASN A 190 -14.74 -11.13 -9.25
CA ASN A 190 -13.98 -11.00 -10.49
C ASN A 190 -14.56 -11.96 -11.53
N LEU A 191 -15.15 -11.43 -12.60
CA LEU A 191 -15.70 -12.22 -13.69
C LEU A 191 -14.73 -12.22 -14.87
N TRP A 192 -14.27 -13.39 -15.28
CA TRP A 192 -13.34 -13.55 -16.40
C TRP A 192 -13.73 -14.73 -17.29
N ALA A 193 -13.39 -14.65 -18.58
CA ALA A 193 -13.69 -15.67 -19.59
C ALA A 193 -15.18 -16.07 -19.70
N ASN A 194 -16.10 -15.13 -19.45
CA ASN A 194 -17.54 -15.35 -19.60
C ASN A 194 -18.01 -14.82 -20.96
N SER A 195 -18.78 -15.61 -21.71
CA SER A 195 -19.36 -15.16 -22.99
C SER A 195 -20.78 -14.61 -22.85
N GLY A 196 -21.40 -14.76 -21.68
CA GLY A 196 -22.75 -14.28 -21.37
C GLY A 196 -22.81 -12.88 -20.75
N ALA A 197 -23.95 -12.56 -20.13
CA ALA A 197 -24.10 -11.36 -19.31
C ALA A 197 -23.36 -11.51 -17.96
N GLY A 198 -22.84 -10.40 -17.42
CA GLY A 198 -22.19 -10.41 -16.11
C GLY A 198 -23.20 -10.67 -14.99
N VAL A 199 -24.14 -9.74 -14.81
CA VAL A 199 -25.19 -9.83 -13.80
C VAL A 199 -26.58 -9.64 -14.42
N ALA A 200 -27.53 -10.50 -14.07
CA ALA A 200 -28.94 -10.32 -14.43
C ALA A 200 -29.83 -10.39 -13.18
N VAL A 201 -30.59 -9.33 -12.95
CA VAL A 201 -31.65 -9.25 -11.94
C VAL A 201 -32.99 -9.17 -12.67
N GLU A 202 -33.80 -10.20 -12.54
CA GLU A 202 -34.97 -10.40 -13.40
C GLU A 202 -36.29 -10.27 -12.64
N ALA A 203 -37.39 -10.44 -13.40
CA ALA A 203 -38.73 -10.14 -12.95
C ALA A 203 -39.09 -10.84 -11.63
N GLY A 204 -39.67 -10.07 -10.72
CA GLY A 204 -40.11 -10.52 -9.40
C GLY A 204 -39.10 -10.25 -8.28
N ALA A 205 -37.81 -10.07 -8.62
CA ALA A 205 -36.79 -9.76 -7.64
C ALA A 205 -36.92 -8.31 -7.14
N ARG A 206 -36.49 -8.03 -5.90
CA ARG A 206 -36.52 -6.68 -5.33
C ARG A 206 -35.46 -6.47 -4.25
N ARG A 207 -35.00 -5.23 -4.10
CA ARG A 207 -33.97 -4.87 -3.11
C ARG A 207 -32.69 -5.69 -3.28
N THR A 208 -32.32 -5.97 -4.52
CA THR A 208 -31.04 -6.59 -4.85
C THR A 208 -29.93 -5.53 -4.78
N VAL A 209 -28.78 -5.89 -4.22
CA VAL A 209 -27.57 -5.06 -4.17
C VAL A 209 -26.50 -5.73 -5.01
N VAL A 210 -26.06 -5.07 -6.08
CA VAL A 210 -24.94 -5.49 -6.93
C VAL A 210 -23.77 -4.55 -6.63
N THR A 211 -22.73 -5.04 -5.95
CA THR A 211 -21.69 -4.16 -5.40
C THR A 211 -20.25 -4.64 -5.54
N GLY A 212 -19.32 -3.75 -5.88
CA GLY A 212 -17.89 -4.10 -5.81
C GLY A 212 -17.44 -5.15 -6.82
N ASN A 213 -18.17 -5.37 -7.91
CA ASN A 213 -17.84 -6.42 -8.88
C ASN A 213 -17.00 -5.88 -10.04
N SER A 214 -15.95 -6.61 -10.42
CA SER A 214 -15.17 -6.38 -11.63
C SER A 214 -15.67 -7.31 -12.73
N LEU A 215 -16.42 -6.75 -13.68
CA LEU A 215 -17.17 -7.48 -14.70
C LEU A 215 -16.50 -7.30 -16.06
N ASN A 216 -15.86 -8.34 -16.59
CA ASN A 216 -15.49 -8.39 -18.00
C ASN A 216 -16.53 -9.20 -18.78
N ALA A 217 -17.44 -8.51 -19.46
CA ALA A 217 -18.57 -9.12 -20.15
C ALA A 217 -18.48 -8.91 -21.66
N ASN A 218 -18.50 -10.01 -22.42
CA ASN A 218 -18.57 -9.98 -23.88
C ASN A 218 -19.94 -9.53 -24.41
N VAL A 219 -20.97 -9.48 -23.55
CA VAL A 219 -22.34 -9.05 -23.88
C VAL A 219 -22.76 -7.89 -22.96
N ARG A 220 -23.81 -8.03 -22.13
CA ARG A 220 -24.27 -6.99 -21.19
C ARG A 220 -23.54 -7.11 -19.86
N GLY A 221 -23.14 -5.98 -19.30
CA GLY A 221 -22.51 -5.95 -17.98
C GLY A 221 -23.48 -6.31 -16.86
N ILE A 222 -24.40 -5.38 -16.54
CA ILE A 222 -25.44 -5.52 -15.52
C ILE A 222 -26.79 -5.22 -16.16
N SER A 223 -27.75 -6.15 -16.03
CA SER A 223 -29.11 -5.97 -16.50
C SER A 223 -30.11 -6.17 -15.36
N VAL A 224 -31.08 -5.27 -15.27
CA VAL A 224 -32.15 -5.28 -14.26
C VAL A 224 -33.47 -5.11 -14.99
N THR A 225 -34.37 -6.09 -14.89
CA THR A 225 -35.66 -6.09 -15.59
C THR A 225 -36.79 -6.45 -14.65
N ASP A 226 -37.79 -5.57 -14.55
CA ASP A 226 -38.94 -5.72 -13.64
C ASP A 226 -38.55 -6.01 -12.17
N ALA A 227 -37.48 -5.34 -11.71
CA ALA A 227 -36.86 -5.58 -10.40
C ALA A 227 -36.61 -4.26 -9.63
N PRO A 228 -37.63 -3.75 -8.90
CA PRO A 228 -37.57 -2.45 -8.26
C PRO A 228 -36.65 -2.41 -7.02
N ASN A 229 -36.19 -1.21 -6.69
CA ASN A 229 -35.32 -0.92 -5.55
C ASN A 229 -33.94 -1.61 -5.63
N THR A 230 -33.45 -1.87 -6.84
CA THR A 230 -32.12 -2.45 -7.05
C THR A 230 -31.03 -1.40 -6.85
N VAL A 231 -29.97 -1.76 -6.14
CA VAL A 231 -28.80 -0.91 -5.90
C VAL A 231 -27.63 -1.46 -6.69
N ILE A 232 -26.99 -0.61 -7.50
CA ILE A 232 -25.82 -0.92 -8.33
C ILE A 232 -24.73 0.07 -7.92
N VAL A 233 -23.76 -0.40 -7.13
CA VAL A 233 -22.81 0.49 -6.46
C VAL A 233 -21.36 -0.01 -6.51
N GLY A 234 -20.43 0.85 -6.92
CA GLY A 234 -19.00 0.49 -6.87
C GLY A 234 -18.62 -0.67 -7.77
N ASN A 235 -19.28 -0.86 -8.92
CA ASN A 235 -18.90 -1.91 -9.88
C ASN A 235 -17.99 -1.34 -10.97
N SER A 236 -17.02 -2.13 -11.42
CA SER A 236 -16.24 -1.86 -12.64
C SER A 236 -16.79 -2.74 -13.75
N VAL A 237 -17.40 -2.13 -14.77
CA VAL A 237 -18.13 -2.80 -15.84
C VAL A 237 -17.41 -2.55 -17.17
N TYR A 238 -16.81 -3.60 -17.72
CA TYR A 238 -16.18 -3.62 -19.03
C TYR A 238 -17.12 -4.34 -20.00
N SER A 239 -17.71 -3.59 -20.93
CA SER A 239 -18.67 -4.08 -21.93
C SER A 239 -18.28 -3.65 -23.34
N HIS A 240 -18.13 -4.60 -24.28
CA HIS A 240 -17.67 -4.33 -25.64
C HIS A 240 -18.77 -3.69 -26.52
N CYS A 241 -19.75 -4.49 -26.96
CA CYS A 241 -20.71 -4.12 -28.01
C CYS A 241 -22.17 -4.03 -27.54
N GLN A 242 -22.40 -3.91 -26.23
CA GLN A 242 -23.71 -3.70 -25.63
C GLN A 242 -23.65 -2.62 -24.54
N ASP A 243 -24.82 -2.22 -24.06
CA ASP A 243 -24.92 -1.31 -22.93
C ASP A 243 -24.35 -1.95 -21.65
N GLY A 244 -23.64 -1.16 -20.86
CA GLY A 244 -22.94 -1.62 -19.66
C GLY A 244 -23.92 -1.90 -18.51
N ILE A 245 -24.76 -0.92 -18.18
CA ILE A 245 -25.81 -1.04 -17.15
C ILE A 245 -27.17 -0.74 -17.78
N VAL A 246 -28.14 -1.63 -17.58
CA VAL A 246 -29.49 -1.49 -18.13
C VAL A 246 -30.55 -1.68 -17.05
N LEU A 247 -31.43 -0.70 -16.88
CA LEU A 247 -32.69 -0.81 -16.14
C LEU A 247 -33.85 -0.83 -17.15
N ALA A 248 -34.43 -2.01 -17.34
CA ALA A 248 -35.53 -2.27 -18.26
C ALA A 248 -36.83 -2.63 -17.53
N GLY A 249 -37.94 -2.58 -18.25
CA GLY A 249 -39.26 -2.85 -17.70
C GLY A 249 -39.61 -1.90 -16.56
N THR A 250 -40.30 -2.42 -15.56
CA THR A 250 -40.75 -1.68 -14.37
C THR A 250 -39.78 -1.89 -13.20
N SER A 251 -38.61 -1.23 -13.26
CA SER A 251 -37.56 -1.30 -12.22
C SER A 251 -37.31 0.06 -11.52
N PRO A 252 -38.35 0.71 -10.93
CA PRO A 252 -38.20 2.03 -10.28
C PRO A 252 -37.41 1.98 -8.97
N ASN A 253 -37.07 3.16 -8.46
CA ASN A 253 -36.36 3.39 -7.18
C ASN A 253 -34.96 2.76 -7.14
N ALA A 254 -34.31 2.59 -8.29
CA ALA A 254 -32.96 2.05 -8.33
C ALA A 254 -31.92 3.11 -7.90
N THR A 255 -30.74 2.64 -7.47
CA THR A 255 -29.57 3.50 -7.21
C THR A 255 -28.42 3.05 -8.10
N ILE A 256 -27.81 3.97 -8.84
CA ILE A 256 -26.64 3.72 -9.69
C ILE A 256 -25.54 4.71 -9.27
N GLU A 257 -24.64 4.30 -8.39
CA GLU A 257 -23.62 5.19 -7.82
C GLU A 257 -22.22 4.57 -7.80
N ASN A 258 -21.17 5.39 -7.89
CA ASN A 258 -19.77 4.95 -7.80
C ASN A 258 -19.35 3.89 -8.84
N ASN A 259 -20.08 3.68 -9.93
CA ASN A 259 -19.72 2.67 -10.92
C ASN A 259 -18.73 3.23 -11.93
N VAL A 260 -17.82 2.39 -12.40
CA VAL A 260 -16.98 2.63 -13.56
C VAL A 260 -17.55 1.82 -14.71
N VAL A 261 -17.94 2.47 -15.81
CA VAL A 261 -18.53 1.80 -16.98
C VAL A 261 -17.73 2.15 -18.23
N THR A 262 -17.09 1.15 -18.84
CA THR A 262 -16.16 1.34 -19.97
C THR A 262 -16.26 0.24 -21.02
N THR A 263 -15.69 0.47 -22.20
CA THR A 263 -15.36 -0.59 -23.19
C THR A 263 -14.01 -1.22 -22.85
N ASP A 264 -13.89 -2.51 -23.12
CA ASP A 264 -12.64 -3.23 -23.28
C ASP A 264 -12.01 -2.92 -24.65
N ASN A 265 -10.89 -2.20 -24.67
CA ASN A 265 -10.07 -2.05 -25.88
C ASN A 265 -9.18 -3.30 -26.10
N TYR A 266 -9.74 -4.51 -26.03
CA TYR A 266 -8.91 -5.72 -26.07
C TYR A 266 -8.29 -6.01 -27.46
N SER A 267 -8.78 -5.41 -28.55
CA SER A 267 -8.31 -5.75 -29.91
C SER A 267 -7.61 -4.63 -30.70
N GLY A 268 -7.71 -3.35 -30.33
CA GLY A 268 -7.10 -2.26 -31.12
C GLY A 268 -7.58 -2.17 -32.58
N THR A 269 -8.54 -3.01 -32.98
CA THR A 269 -9.25 -2.95 -34.25
C THR A 269 -10.57 -2.25 -34.01
N SER A 270 -10.96 -1.39 -34.93
CA SER A 270 -12.30 -0.82 -35.01
C SER A 270 -13.29 -1.96 -35.32
N ASP A 271 -13.65 -2.74 -34.30
CA ASP A 271 -14.70 -3.73 -34.38
C ASP A 271 -15.99 -2.95 -34.65
N GLY A 272 -16.63 -3.18 -35.79
CA GLY A 272 -17.74 -2.40 -36.34
C GLY A 272 -19.05 -2.44 -35.54
N CYS A 273 -18.99 -2.27 -34.21
CA CYS A 273 -20.11 -2.22 -33.32
C CYS A 273 -20.86 -0.88 -33.46
N ALA A 274 -22.19 -0.96 -33.41
CA ALA A 274 -23.03 0.24 -33.40
C ALA A 274 -22.80 1.01 -32.09
N ALA A 275 -22.88 2.34 -32.14
CA ALA A 275 -22.73 3.18 -30.94
C ALA A 275 -23.75 2.78 -29.86
N THR A 276 -23.25 2.26 -28.74
CA THR A 276 -24.05 1.83 -27.58
C THR A 276 -24.27 2.99 -26.61
N THR A 277 -25.12 2.76 -25.60
CA THR A 277 -25.27 3.65 -24.47
C THR A 277 -24.61 2.99 -23.26
N ARG A 278 -23.84 3.70 -22.44
CA ARG A 278 -23.19 3.07 -21.28
C ARG A 278 -24.18 2.70 -20.19
N VAL A 279 -25.11 3.62 -19.89
CA VAL A 279 -26.17 3.41 -18.91
C VAL A 279 -27.54 3.70 -19.51
N MET A 280 -28.42 2.71 -19.54
CA MET A 280 -29.78 2.83 -20.05
C MET A 280 -30.81 2.67 -18.93
N VAL A 281 -31.76 3.61 -18.86
CA VAL A 281 -32.90 3.55 -17.94
C VAL A 281 -34.19 3.80 -18.72
N GLU A 282 -35.03 2.78 -18.83
CA GLU A 282 -36.32 2.85 -19.51
C GLU A 282 -37.34 3.70 -18.73
N ALA A 283 -38.33 4.24 -19.45
CA ALA A 283 -39.28 5.22 -18.90
C ALA A 283 -40.00 4.74 -17.62
N ALA A 284 -40.38 3.45 -17.55
CA ALA A 284 -41.03 2.88 -16.38
C ALA A 284 -40.09 2.64 -15.18
N SER A 285 -38.77 2.67 -15.41
CA SER A 285 -37.74 2.56 -14.37
C SER A 285 -37.23 3.91 -13.87
N VAL A 286 -37.59 5.04 -14.50
CA VAL A 286 -37.17 6.38 -14.08
C VAL A 286 -37.71 6.82 -12.71
N PRO A 287 -38.98 6.56 -12.33
CA PRO A 287 -39.52 7.08 -11.07
C PRO A 287 -38.70 6.65 -9.85
N GLY A 288 -38.24 7.64 -9.07
CA GLY A 288 -37.46 7.43 -7.84
C GLY A 288 -36.02 6.94 -8.04
N THR A 289 -35.63 6.60 -9.27
CA THR A 289 -34.26 6.15 -9.58
C THR A 289 -33.28 7.31 -9.47
N LYS A 290 -32.13 7.04 -8.86
CA LYS A 290 -31.04 8.00 -8.66
C LYS A 290 -29.77 7.50 -9.33
N THR A 291 -29.03 8.42 -9.93
CA THR A 291 -27.69 8.16 -10.46
C THR A 291 -26.78 9.35 -10.20
N ASP A 292 -25.62 9.10 -9.62
CA ASP A 292 -24.58 10.10 -9.38
C ASP A 292 -23.22 9.41 -9.15
N TYR A 293 -22.11 10.17 -9.14
CA TYR A 293 -20.78 9.64 -8.83
C TYR A 293 -20.28 8.50 -9.74
N ASN A 294 -20.80 8.33 -10.95
CA ASN A 294 -20.30 7.31 -11.88
C ASN A 294 -19.16 7.86 -12.75
N VAL A 295 -18.23 7.00 -13.16
CA VAL A 295 -17.27 7.29 -14.24
C VAL A 295 -17.70 6.51 -15.48
N ILE A 296 -18.00 7.22 -16.55
CA ILE A 296 -18.57 6.63 -17.76
C ILE A 296 -17.68 6.97 -18.94
N ASN A 297 -17.12 5.94 -19.58
CA ASN A 297 -16.27 6.14 -20.74
C ASN A 297 -17.11 6.53 -21.97
N THR A 298 -16.85 7.73 -22.49
CA THR A 298 -17.47 8.27 -23.71
C THR A 298 -16.44 8.56 -24.81
N SER A 299 -15.20 8.08 -24.66
CA SER A 299 -14.05 8.51 -25.47
C SER A 299 -14.15 8.15 -26.97
N ASN A 300 -15.08 7.26 -27.34
CA ASN A 300 -15.33 6.84 -28.71
C ASN A 300 -16.59 7.51 -29.34
N GLY A 301 -17.10 8.61 -28.76
CA GLY A 301 -18.29 9.31 -29.26
C GLY A 301 -19.62 8.64 -28.87
N GLU A 302 -19.57 7.73 -27.90
CA GLU A 302 -20.72 7.01 -27.35
C GLU A 302 -21.58 7.91 -26.45
N GLN A 303 -22.80 7.46 -26.18
CA GLN A 303 -23.73 8.15 -25.30
C GLN A 303 -23.54 7.60 -23.88
N ALA A 304 -23.29 8.49 -22.91
CA ALA A 304 -23.16 8.08 -21.52
C ALA A 304 -24.48 7.52 -20.98
N TYR A 305 -25.58 8.25 -21.23
CA TYR A 305 -26.91 7.89 -20.75
C TYR A 305 -27.95 7.80 -21.87
N ASN A 306 -28.89 6.88 -21.71
CA ASN A 306 -30.17 6.83 -22.40
C ASN A 306 -31.24 6.81 -21.30
N TRP A 307 -31.86 7.96 -21.07
CA TRP A 307 -32.79 8.17 -19.98
C TRP A 307 -34.19 8.43 -20.54
N SER A 308 -35.12 7.51 -20.31
CA SER A 308 -36.46 7.56 -20.87
C SER A 308 -36.50 7.74 -22.40
N GLY A 309 -35.56 7.09 -23.11
CA GLY A 309 -35.45 7.15 -24.57
C GLY A 309 -34.67 8.35 -25.13
N THR A 310 -34.23 9.29 -24.27
CA THR A 310 -33.38 10.41 -24.69
C THR A 310 -31.91 10.11 -24.39
N LYS A 311 -31.04 10.26 -25.39
CA LYS A 311 -29.61 9.99 -25.28
C LYS A 311 -28.81 11.25 -24.91
N TYR A 312 -27.80 11.10 -24.06
CA TYR A 312 -26.94 12.18 -23.58
C TYR A 312 -25.46 11.78 -23.64
N ALA A 313 -24.69 12.52 -24.43
CA ALA A 313 -23.23 12.42 -24.49
C ALA A 313 -22.52 13.36 -23.50
N ASN A 314 -23.22 14.36 -22.97
CA ASN A 314 -22.64 15.41 -22.13
C ASN A 314 -23.33 15.49 -20.77
N ARG A 315 -22.54 15.52 -19.70
CA ARG A 315 -23.03 15.57 -18.32
C ARG A 315 -23.94 16.77 -18.09
N ALA A 316 -23.53 17.97 -18.51
CA ALA A 316 -24.32 19.18 -18.25
C ALA A 316 -25.72 19.11 -18.89
N ALA A 317 -25.83 18.50 -20.08
CA ALA A 317 -27.12 18.29 -20.74
C ALA A 317 -27.98 17.26 -20.00
N PHE A 318 -27.37 16.15 -19.54
CA PHE A 318 -28.04 15.13 -18.75
C PHE A 318 -28.57 15.73 -17.44
N THR A 319 -27.70 16.35 -16.63
CA THR A 319 -28.08 16.96 -15.35
C THR A 319 -29.15 18.04 -15.50
N THR A 320 -29.08 18.88 -16.54
CA THR A 320 -30.11 19.91 -16.77
C THR A 320 -31.47 19.30 -17.10
N ALA A 321 -31.50 18.21 -17.88
CA ALA A 321 -32.74 17.59 -18.32
C ALA A 321 -33.38 16.70 -17.24
N THR A 322 -32.58 16.03 -16.41
CA THR A 322 -33.05 14.99 -15.49
C THR A 322 -32.89 15.34 -14.01
N GLY A 323 -32.03 16.30 -13.68
CA GLY A 323 -31.61 16.58 -12.31
C GLY A 323 -30.63 15.55 -11.71
N GLN A 324 -30.13 14.61 -12.51
CA GLN A 324 -29.26 13.50 -12.09
C GLN A 324 -27.78 13.72 -12.48
N GLY A 325 -26.88 12.89 -11.95
CA GLY A 325 -25.51 12.78 -12.44
C GLY A 325 -24.64 14.02 -12.27
N ALA A 326 -24.93 14.85 -11.26
CA ALA A 326 -24.25 16.13 -11.08
C ALA A 326 -22.72 15.97 -10.87
N ARG A 327 -22.30 14.84 -10.30
CA ARG A 327 -20.91 14.48 -9.99
C ARG A 327 -20.42 13.27 -10.79
N ASP A 328 -21.19 12.83 -11.77
CA ASP A 328 -20.68 11.90 -12.76
C ASP A 328 -19.48 12.51 -13.50
N VAL A 329 -18.60 11.65 -14.01
CA VAL A 329 -17.47 12.03 -14.85
C VAL A 329 -17.58 11.25 -16.16
N PHE A 330 -17.69 11.96 -17.28
CA PHE A 330 -17.75 11.35 -18.61
C PHE A 330 -16.36 11.42 -19.25
N ALA A 331 -15.58 10.36 -19.06
CA ALA A 331 -14.19 10.28 -19.48
C ALA A 331 -13.69 8.83 -19.48
N ASP A 332 -12.58 8.57 -20.17
CA ASP A 332 -11.85 7.30 -20.02
C ASP A 332 -11.40 7.13 -18.56
N PRO A 333 -11.78 6.05 -17.86
CA PRO A 333 -11.37 5.83 -16.47
C PRO A 333 -9.87 5.49 -16.35
N THR A 334 -9.23 5.07 -17.44
CA THR A 334 -7.82 4.66 -17.47
C THR A 334 -6.88 5.77 -17.94
N VAL A 335 -7.44 6.83 -18.53
CA VAL A 335 -6.70 8.00 -18.95
C VAL A 335 -7.07 9.13 -17.98
N PRO A 336 -6.09 9.85 -17.43
CA PRO A 336 -6.37 11.10 -16.72
C PRO A 336 -7.18 12.03 -17.63
N ASN A 337 -8.07 12.83 -17.08
CA ASN A 337 -8.90 13.74 -17.86
C ASN A 337 -8.04 14.71 -18.73
N GLU A 338 -7.78 14.35 -19.99
CA GLU A 338 -6.92 15.00 -20.99
C GLU A 338 -5.40 15.00 -20.70
N GLY A 339 -4.74 13.84 -20.91
CA GLY A 339 -3.30 13.74 -21.16
C GLY A 339 -2.40 13.68 -19.91
N ASP A 340 -1.45 12.73 -19.96
CA ASP A 340 -0.45 12.38 -18.93
C ASP A 340 -1.02 12.03 -17.55
N ARG A 341 -0.92 10.75 -17.09
CA ARG A 341 -1.52 10.25 -15.81
C ARG A 341 -1.11 11.07 -14.59
N HIS A 342 -0.07 11.87 -14.82
CA HIS A 342 0.73 12.61 -13.90
C HIS A 342 0.43 14.12 -13.90
N ALA A 343 -0.37 14.66 -14.82
CA ALA A 343 -0.74 16.09 -14.81
C ALA A 343 -2.12 16.35 -14.17
N LYS A 344 -2.98 15.33 -14.15
CA LYS A 344 -4.31 15.34 -13.53
C LYS A 344 -4.63 13.93 -13.00
N PRO A 345 -5.23 13.80 -11.81
CA PRO A 345 -5.54 12.50 -11.23
C PRO A 345 -6.53 11.71 -12.09
N LEU A 346 -6.52 10.38 -11.95
CA LEU A 346 -7.51 9.54 -12.58
C LEU A 346 -8.91 9.93 -12.08
N PRO A 347 -9.93 9.95 -12.95
CA PRO A 347 -11.28 10.36 -12.57
C PRO A 347 -11.97 9.41 -11.58
N THR A 348 -11.40 8.22 -11.37
CA THR A 348 -11.90 7.22 -10.43
C THR A 348 -11.35 7.43 -9.02
N VAL A 349 -10.17 8.03 -8.88
CA VAL A 349 -9.41 8.04 -7.63
C VAL A 349 -9.93 9.12 -6.68
N ASP A 350 -10.04 8.79 -5.39
CA ASP A 350 -10.44 9.68 -4.30
C ASP A 350 -11.70 10.52 -4.59
N SER A 351 -12.70 9.90 -5.22
CA SER A 351 -13.83 10.64 -5.80
C SER A 351 -15.19 10.02 -5.58
N ALA A 352 -15.28 8.88 -4.88
CA ALA A 352 -16.53 8.17 -4.64
C ALA A 352 -17.39 8.76 -3.52
N ASP A 353 -18.69 8.51 -3.58
CA ASP A 353 -19.59 8.69 -2.44
C ASP A 353 -19.40 7.52 -1.47
N GLU A 354 -18.64 7.72 -0.40
CA GLU A 354 -18.42 6.70 0.61
C GLU A 354 -19.70 6.29 1.36
N ASN A 355 -20.75 7.12 1.30
CA ASN A 355 -22.03 6.86 1.94
C ASN A 355 -23.06 6.23 1.00
N ALA A 356 -22.67 5.86 -0.24
CA ALA A 356 -23.56 5.24 -1.20
C ALA A 356 -24.17 3.94 -0.62
N PRO A 357 -25.51 3.75 -0.73
CA PRO A 357 -26.16 2.55 -0.23
C PRO A 357 -25.52 1.29 -0.81
N GLY A 358 -25.26 0.29 0.02
CA GLY A 358 -24.70 -1.00 -0.40
C GLY A 358 -23.18 -1.03 -0.60
N MET A 359 -22.47 0.09 -0.40
CA MET A 359 -21.01 0.10 -0.51
C MET A 359 -20.34 -0.78 0.55
N LEU A 360 -19.33 -1.55 0.15
CA LEU A 360 -18.56 -2.43 1.03
C LEU A 360 -17.33 -1.71 1.60
N THR A 361 -16.82 -2.19 2.73
CA THR A 361 -15.69 -1.57 3.43
C THR A 361 -14.35 -1.76 2.73
N THR A 362 -14.22 -2.84 1.96
CA THR A 362 -13.02 -3.17 1.16
C THR A 362 -13.43 -3.51 -0.27
N ASP A 363 -12.48 -3.44 -1.18
CA ASP A 363 -12.65 -3.69 -2.61
C ASP A 363 -12.68 -5.19 -2.97
N VAL A 364 -12.67 -5.51 -4.27
CA VAL A 364 -12.65 -6.89 -4.78
C VAL A 364 -11.39 -7.68 -4.40
N TYR A 365 -10.28 -7.00 -4.10
CA TYR A 365 -9.02 -7.60 -3.65
C TYR A 365 -8.83 -7.55 -2.12
N ARG A 366 -9.88 -7.20 -1.38
CA ARG A 366 -9.89 -7.05 0.09
C ARG A 366 -9.07 -5.86 0.59
N THR A 367 -8.73 -4.92 -0.27
CA THR A 367 -8.05 -3.66 0.08
C THR A 367 -9.06 -2.67 0.67
N ALA A 368 -8.74 -2.08 1.81
CA ALA A 368 -9.51 -0.93 2.33
C ALA A 368 -9.24 0.32 1.47
N ALA A 369 -10.09 1.34 1.57
CA ALA A 369 -9.86 2.60 0.85
C ALA A 369 -8.49 3.21 1.18
N LEU A 370 -7.75 3.62 0.14
CA LEU A 370 -6.40 4.15 0.24
C LEU A 370 -6.34 5.58 -0.31
N ASP A 371 -5.85 6.51 0.51
CA ASP A 371 -5.71 7.93 0.16
C ASP A 371 -4.51 8.14 -0.76
N ASP A 372 -4.76 8.61 -1.99
CA ASP A 372 -3.69 9.00 -2.91
C ASP A 372 -3.17 10.38 -2.48
N PRO A 373 -1.91 10.47 -2.00
CA PRO A 373 -1.38 11.69 -1.41
C PRO A 373 -1.32 12.90 -2.37
N ILE A 374 -1.43 12.67 -3.68
CA ILE A 374 -1.33 13.70 -4.70
C ILE A 374 -2.66 13.94 -5.45
N THR A 375 -3.71 13.19 -5.11
CA THR A 375 -5.04 13.36 -5.69
C THR A 375 -5.94 14.12 -4.69
N PRO A 376 -6.70 15.14 -5.14
CA PRO A 376 -7.65 15.79 -4.26
C PRO A 376 -8.83 14.88 -3.91
N ASN A 377 -9.10 14.78 -2.62
CA ASN A 377 -10.24 14.05 -2.05
C ASN A 377 -11.56 14.78 -2.40
N THR A 378 -12.23 14.34 -3.46
CA THR A 378 -13.48 14.92 -3.98
C THR A 378 -14.72 14.11 -3.64
N GLY A 379 -14.53 12.93 -3.04
CA GLY A 379 -15.60 12.07 -2.56
C GLY A 379 -16.37 12.62 -1.36
N THR A 380 -17.32 11.84 -0.84
CA THR A 380 -17.96 12.10 0.46
C THR A 380 -17.26 11.34 1.59
N GLY A 381 -17.68 11.56 2.85
CA GLY A 381 -17.10 10.83 3.98
C GLY A 381 -15.65 11.22 4.23
N SER A 382 -14.76 10.23 4.24
CA SER A 382 -13.31 10.39 4.29
C SER A 382 -12.73 11.06 3.03
N GLY A 383 -13.48 10.98 1.91
CA GLY A 383 -13.21 11.67 0.66
C GLY A 383 -12.23 10.95 -0.28
N TYR A 384 -11.60 9.86 0.15
CA TYR A 384 -10.54 9.16 -0.60
C TYR A 384 -10.92 7.74 -1.08
N ARG A 385 -12.21 7.42 -1.08
CA ARG A 385 -12.66 6.15 -1.66
C ARG A 385 -12.66 6.24 -3.18
N ASP A 386 -12.19 5.20 -3.83
CA ASP A 386 -12.21 5.09 -5.28
C ASP A 386 -13.58 4.67 -5.82
N ARG A 387 -13.90 5.14 -7.03
CA ARG A 387 -15.05 4.67 -7.80
C ARG A 387 -14.70 3.37 -8.52
N GLY A 388 -15.66 2.46 -8.63
CA GLY A 388 -15.48 1.14 -9.21
C GLY A 388 -15.23 0.06 -8.16
N ALA A 389 -14.82 -1.11 -8.62
CA ALA A 389 -14.65 -2.31 -7.80
C ALA A 389 -13.28 -2.43 -7.12
N GLU A 390 -12.34 -1.55 -7.45
CA GLU A 390 -10.93 -1.64 -7.09
C GLU A 390 -10.44 -0.31 -6.49
N GLU A 391 -9.63 -0.38 -5.44
CA GLU A 391 -8.88 0.76 -4.91
C GLU A 391 -7.48 0.78 -5.55
N MET A 392 -6.96 1.95 -5.89
CA MET A 392 -5.65 2.08 -6.50
C MET A 392 -4.56 1.80 -5.44
N GLY A 393 -3.91 0.63 -5.50
CA GLY A 393 -2.97 0.18 -4.45
C GLY A 393 -1.56 0.76 -4.49
N ASN A 394 -1.11 1.32 -5.62
CA ASN A 394 0.28 1.74 -5.82
C ASN A 394 0.42 3.27 -5.82
N LEU A 395 0.14 3.92 -4.68
CA LEU A 395 0.06 5.39 -4.56
C LEU A 395 1.38 6.06 -4.14
N GLY A 396 2.31 5.29 -3.57
CA GLY A 396 3.50 5.84 -2.93
C GLY A 396 3.12 6.70 -1.71
N SER A 397 4.03 7.57 -1.27
CA SER A 397 3.84 8.36 -0.07
C SER A 397 4.58 9.69 -0.14
N VAL A 398 4.13 10.68 0.61
CA VAL A 398 4.70 12.04 0.63
C VAL A 398 5.26 12.36 2.01
N TYR A 399 6.19 13.32 2.07
CA TYR A 399 7.03 13.55 3.23
C TYR A 399 6.48 14.64 4.14
N THR A 400 6.35 14.33 5.43
CA THR A 400 6.13 15.33 6.47
C THR A 400 7.42 15.56 7.27
N PRO A 401 8.00 16.78 7.22
CA PRO A 401 9.12 17.14 8.08
C PRO A 401 8.69 17.17 9.56
N ALA A 402 9.46 16.52 10.45
CA ALA A 402 9.10 16.36 11.87
C ALA A 402 10.27 16.58 12.86
N GLY A 403 11.47 16.86 12.37
CA GLY A 403 12.70 16.81 13.16
C GLY A 403 13.67 17.98 12.99
N PRO A 404 14.86 17.89 13.64
CA PRO A 404 15.40 16.70 14.30
C PRO A 404 14.81 16.45 15.70
N THR A 405 14.28 15.25 15.97
CA THR A 405 13.74 14.86 17.29
C THR A 405 14.28 13.49 17.74
N ARG A 406 14.89 13.43 18.94
CA ARG A 406 15.48 12.21 19.51
C ARG A 406 14.41 11.13 19.76
N VAL A 407 14.61 9.94 19.17
CA VAL A 407 13.76 8.76 19.41
C VAL A 407 14.52 7.62 20.08
N LEU A 408 15.85 7.57 19.92
CA LEU A 408 16.72 6.55 20.50
C LEU A 408 18.00 7.17 21.03
N ASP A 409 18.35 6.88 22.29
CA ASP A 409 19.67 7.10 22.86
C ASP A 409 20.00 6.01 23.88
N THR A 410 20.80 5.04 23.45
CA THR A 410 21.19 3.91 24.30
C THR A 410 22.12 4.30 25.46
N ARG A 411 22.62 5.54 25.52
CA ARG A 411 23.48 6.03 26.61
C ARG A 411 22.67 6.42 27.84
N ASP A 412 21.45 6.90 27.64
CA ASP A 412 20.57 7.38 28.71
C ASP A 412 19.30 6.55 28.88
N GLY A 413 18.97 5.68 27.92
CA GLY A 413 17.80 4.80 27.97
C GLY A 413 16.59 5.36 27.22
N THR A 414 16.76 6.40 26.40
CA THR A 414 15.70 6.90 25.51
C THR A 414 15.39 5.88 24.43
N GLY A 415 14.13 5.46 24.32
CA GLY A 415 13.63 4.57 23.25
C GLY A 415 14.03 3.10 23.36
N ALA A 416 15.07 2.77 24.14
CA ALA A 416 15.54 1.41 24.39
C ALA A 416 16.24 1.33 25.77
N PRO A 417 16.43 0.13 26.35
CA PRO A 417 17.21 -0.03 27.57
C PRO A 417 18.61 0.58 27.45
N LYS A 418 19.08 1.24 28.51
CA LYS A 418 20.43 1.81 28.57
C LYS A 418 21.50 0.70 28.47
N GLY A 419 22.41 0.82 27.52
CA GLY A 419 23.47 -0.17 27.30
C GLY A 419 24.15 -0.04 25.94
N LEU A 420 25.12 -0.92 25.66
CA LEU A 420 25.67 -1.07 24.32
C LEU A 420 24.77 -2.00 23.51
N LEU A 421 24.52 -1.67 22.24
CA LEU A 421 23.97 -2.60 21.27
C LEU A 421 25.08 -3.55 20.80
N ASN A 422 24.87 -4.86 20.92
CA ASN A 422 25.82 -5.90 20.51
C ASN A 422 25.19 -7.01 19.64
N SER A 423 23.90 -6.88 19.34
CA SER A 423 23.14 -7.73 18.42
C SER A 423 22.12 -6.82 17.75
N TRP A 424 20.82 -7.06 17.87
CA TRP A 424 19.79 -6.20 17.31
C TRP A 424 18.85 -5.63 18.38
N MET A 425 18.13 -4.57 18.02
CA MET A 425 16.99 -4.06 18.78
C MET A 425 15.94 -3.46 17.86
N ASP A 426 14.67 -3.62 18.24
CA ASP A 426 13.55 -2.93 17.60
C ASP A 426 13.23 -1.64 18.35
N VAL A 427 12.97 -0.58 17.59
CA VAL A 427 12.65 0.74 18.12
C VAL A 427 11.31 1.17 17.58
N GLN A 428 10.40 1.53 18.50
CA GLN A 428 9.08 2.07 18.16
C GLN A 428 9.21 3.51 17.66
N LEU A 429 8.79 3.74 16.42
CA LEU A 429 8.73 5.06 15.82
C LEU A 429 7.30 5.58 15.68
N GLY A 430 6.36 4.70 15.30
CA GLY A 430 4.94 5.04 15.24
C GLY A 430 4.45 5.58 16.58
N GLY A 431 3.81 6.75 16.57
CA GLY A 431 3.33 7.44 17.76
C GLY A 431 4.43 8.13 18.61
N LYS A 432 5.65 8.25 18.09
CA LYS A 432 6.80 8.90 18.76
C LYS A 432 7.34 10.04 17.90
N ALA A 433 7.96 11.05 18.53
CA ALA A 433 8.72 12.09 17.84
C ALA A 433 7.98 12.78 16.67
N GLY A 434 6.65 12.97 16.79
CA GLY A 434 5.81 13.57 15.75
C GLY A 434 5.33 12.62 14.64
N VAL A 435 5.79 11.37 14.64
CA VAL A 435 5.36 10.33 13.70
C VAL A 435 3.99 9.78 14.12
N PRO A 436 2.99 9.72 13.22
CA PRO A 436 1.69 9.10 13.49
C PRO A 436 1.80 7.64 13.94
N ALA A 437 0.80 7.15 14.68
CA ALA A 437 0.79 5.76 15.16
C ALA A 437 0.52 4.73 14.05
N ALA A 438 -0.12 5.15 12.95
CA ALA A 438 -0.48 4.32 11.81
C ALA A 438 -0.43 5.15 10.51
N GLY A 439 -0.48 4.47 9.35
CA GLY A 439 -0.46 5.12 8.02
C GLY A 439 0.89 5.68 7.59
N VAL A 440 1.96 5.32 8.30
CA VAL A 440 3.34 5.70 7.98
C VAL A 440 3.98 4.57 7.18
N THR A 441 4.57 4.89 6.03
CA THR A 441 5.20 3.91 5.14
C THR A 441 6.71 3.85 5.36
N ALA A 442 7.34 4.97 5.68
CA ALA A 442 8.78 5.09 5.93
C ALA A 442 9.12 6.25 6.85
N VAL A 443 10.31 6.20 7.44
CA VAL A 443 10.87 7.28 8.25
C VAL A 443 12.25 7.68 7.74
N THR A 444 12.60 8.95 7.87
CA THR A 444 13.96 9.44 7.67
C THR A 444 14.60 9.71 9.03
N LEU A 445 15.72 9.04 9.28
CA LEU A 445 16.46 9.08 10.54
C LEU A 445 17.89 9.58 10.30
N ASN A 446 18.38 10.45 11.18
CA ASN A 446 19.82 10.61 11.37
C ASN A 446 20.29 9.63 12.44
N VAL A 447 21.15 8.68 12.06
CA VAL A 447 21.63 7.61 12.95
C VAL A 447 23.09 7.86 13.26
N THR A 448 23.46 7.82 14.55
CA THR A 448 24.83 8.00 15.03
C THR A 448 25.27 6.79 15.86
N VAL A 449 26.48 6.31 15.61
CA VAL A 449 27.17 5.31 16.44
C VAL A 449 28.32 5.99 17.19
N THR A 450 28.48 5.66 18.48
CA THR A 450 29.58 6.15 19.31
C THR A 450 29.99 5.14 20.39
N GLY A 451 31.14 5.35 21.04
CA GLY A 451 31.60 4.52 22.15
C GLY A 451 31.89 3.07 21.76
N SER A 452 32.16 2.79 20.48
CA SER A 452 32.49 1.46 20.00
C SER A 452 33.87 1.03 20.50
N THR A 453 33.99 -0.22 20.92
CA THR A 453 35.27 -0.80 21.40
C THR A 453 36.03 -1.57 20.32
N GLY A 454 35.43 -1.74 19.15
CA GLY A 454 35.98 -2.42 17.99
C GLY A 454 35.38 -1.89 16.69
N ALA A 455 36.00 -2.21 15.56
CA ALA A 455 35.43 -1.92 14.25
C ALA A 455 34.13 -2.71 14.03
N GLY A 456 33.23 -2.15 13.24
CA GLY A 456 31.94 -2.74 12.97
C GLY A 456 31.10 -1.91 12.00
N TYR A 457 29.87 -2.38 11.78
CA TYR A 457 28.88 -1.72 10.97
C TYR A 457 27.47 -1.92 11.55
N LEU A 458 26.56 -1.03 11.17
CA LEU A 458 25.18 -1.03 11.62
C LEU A 458 24.25 -1.13 10.41
N LYS A 459 23.26 -2.00 10.50
CA LYS A 459 22.13 -2.05 9.57
C LYS A 459 20.90 -1.44 10.21
N VAL A 460 20.05 -0.85 9.40
CA VAL A 460 18.78 -0.26 9.81
C VAL A 460 17.71 -0.65 8.78
N PHE A 461 16.61 -1.27 9.22
CA PHE A 461 15.56 -1.80 8.34
C PHE A 461 14.23 -1.99 9.07
N ALA A 462 13.13 -2.23 8.34
CA ALA A 462 11.81 -2.46 8.95
C ALA A 462 11.81 -3.69 9.87
N ALA A 463 11.15 -3.62 11.03
CA ALA A 463 11.13 -4.74 11.96
C ALA A 463 10.49 -6.00 11.35
N GLY A 464 11.02 -7.17 11.72
CA GLY A 464 10.60 -8.46 11.17
C GLY A 464 11.15 -8.78 9.77
N THR A 465 12.00 -7.91 9.21
CA THR A 465 12.63 -8.10 7.89
C THR A 465 14.14 -8.25 8.01
N GLY A 466 14.89 -8.02 6.94
CA GLY A 466 16.36 -7.98 6.96
C GLY A 466 16.88 -6.96 5.95
N SER A 467 18.18 -6.66 6.02
CA SER A 467 18.84 -5.81 5.03
C SER A 467 20.24 -6.32 4.71
N LEU A 468 20.65 -6.09 3.47
CA LEU A 468 22.02 -6.32 3.00
C LEU A 468 22.92 -5.09 3.18
N SER A 469 22.36 -3.92 3.50
CA SER A 469 23.11 -2.66 3.50
C SER A 469 23.68 -2.30 4.88
N SER A 470 24.97 -1.97 4.90
CA SER A 470 25.64 -1.36 6.04
C SER A 470 25.43 0.15 6.01
N VAL A 471 24.45 0.66 6.76
CA VAL A 471 24.10 2.09 6.83
C VAL A 471 25.24 2.89 7.49
N LEU A 472 25.97 2.29 8.42
CA LEU A 472 27.16 2.89 9.04
C LEU A 472 28.29 1.88 9.06
N ASN A 473 29.52 2.34 8.85
CA ASN A 473 30.76 1.57 9.06
C ASN A 473 31.72 2.42 9.89
N TRP A 474 32.43 1.82 10.84
CA TRP A 474 33.35 2.56 11.72
C TRP A 474 34.57 1.74 12.11
N THR A 475 35.58 2.46 12.57
CA THR A 475 36.72 1.93 13.32
C THR A 475 36.54 2.10 14.83
N ALA A 476 37.33 1.39 15.64
CA ALA A 476 37.21 1.43 17.10
C ALA A 476 37.33 2.87 17.66
N GLY A 477 36.40 3.26 18.53
CA GLY A 477 36.37 4.58 19.17
C GLY A 477 35.84 5.72 18.29
N GLU A 478 35.53 5.46 17.03
CA GLU A 478 34.98 6.46 16.12
C GLU A 478 33.53 6.81 16.47
N THR A 479 33.19 8.08 16.32
CA THR A 479 31.79 8.56 16.31
C THR A 479 31.43 8.97 14.89
N ILE A 480 30.43 8.33 14.32
CA ILE A 480 30.03 8.52 12.92
C ILE A 480 28.51 8.54 12.80
N ALA A 481 28.01 9.35 11.86
CA ALA A 481 26.59 9.49 11.58
C ALA A 481 26.30 9.37 10.07
N ASN A 482 25.10 8.90 9.73
CA ASN A 482 24.59 8.83 8.37
C ASN A 482 23.06 9.03 8.43
N LEU A 483 22.51 9.67 7.40
CA LEU A 483 21.06 9.70 7.19
C LEU A 483 20.60 8.36 6.62
N VAL A 484 19.39 7.93 6.96
CA VAL A 484 18.77 6.76 6.34
C VAL A 484 17.27 6.98 6.23
N THR A 485 16.69 6.62 5.09
CA THR A 485 15.23 6.51 4.94
C THR A 485 14.90 5.03 4.84
N VAL A 486 14.09 4.51 5.77
CA VAL A 486 13.73 3.09 5.85
C VAL A 486 12.22 2.91 5.99
N PRO A 487 11.65 1.83 5.43
CA PRO A 487 10.29 1.45 5.73
C PRO A 487 10.12 1.18 7.23
N VAL A 488 8.89 1.32 7.73
CA VAL A 488 8.48 0.86 9.05
C VAL A 488 7.66 -0.42 8.92
N SER A 489 7.71 -1.29 9.93
CA SER A 489 6.75 -2.40 10.03
C SER A 489 5.33 -1.86 10.26
N GLU A 490 4.33 -2.73 10.12
CA GLU A 490 2.91 -2.38 10.32
C GLU A 490 2.64 -1.82 11.74
N ASP A 491 3.37 -2.30 12.75
CA ASP A 491 3.32 -1.78 14.13
C ASP A 491 4.22 -0.55 14.35
N GLY A 492 4.80 0.01 13.30
CA GLY A 492 5.55 1.26 13.30
C GLY A 492 6.97 1.15 13.87
N LYS A 493 7.65 0.01 13.70
CA LYS A 493 9.00 -0.25 14.24
C LYS A 493 10.08 -0.36 13.17
N VAL A 494 11.30 -0.09 13.60
CA VAL A 494 12.55 -0.25 12.84
C VAL A 494 13.55 -1.02 13.68
N THR A 495 14.24 -1.98 13.05
CA THR A 495 15.33 -2.75 13.65
C THR A 495 16.67 -2.06 13.39
N PHE A 496 17.49 -1.98 14.43
CA PHE A 496 18.91 -1.62 14.38
C PHE A 496 19.73 -2.86 14.69
N GLU A 497 20.57 -3.29 13.76
CA GLU A 497 21.36 -4.52 13.89
C GLU A 497 22.86 -4.24 13.83
N TYR A 498 23.56 -4.59 14.91
CA TYR A 498 25.00 -4.45 15.10
C TYR A 498 25.76 -5.67 14.58
N PHE A 499 26.83 -5.38 13.85
CA PHE A 499 27.85 -6.36 13.50
C PHE A 499 29.22 -5.78 13.80
N GLY A 500 30.04 -6.49 14.59
CA GLY A 500 31.38 -6.01 14.88
C GLY A 500 32.17 -6.94 15.77
N ALA A 501 33.47 -6.68 15.84
CA ALA A 501 34.41 -7.47 16.65
C ALA A 501 34.56 -6.96 18.10
N GLY A 502 33.81 -5.91 18.47
CA GLY A 502 33.85 -5.30 19.81
C GLY A 502 32.73 -5.80 20.73
N MET A 503 32.66 -5.24 21.94
CA MET A 503 31.61 -5.56 22.92
C MET A 503 30.23 -4.97 22.57
N GLY A 504 30.15 -4.16 21.50
CA GLY A 504 28.98 -3.39 21.11
C GLY A 504 29.31 -1.91 20.86
N ALA A 505 28.27 -1.12 20.58
CA ALA A 505 28.36 0.33 20.44
C ALA A 505 27.08 1.02 20.95
N HIS A 506 27.17 2.30 21.30
CA HIS A 506 25.97 3.10 21.53
C HIS A 506 25.38 3.55 20.20
N VAL A 507 24.08 3.39 20.06
CA VAL A 507 23.27 3.89 18.95
C VAL A 507 22.41 5.04 19.42
N ILE A 508 22.34 6.05 18.58
CA ILE A 508 21.54 7.26 18.73
C ILE A 508 20.76 7.44 17.42
N ALA A 509 19.46 7.73 17.50
CA ALA A 509 18.67 8.06 16.32
C ALA A 509 17.75 9.25 16.59
N ASP A 510 17.74 10.17 15.63
CA ASP A 510 16.88 11.34 15.58
C ASP A 510 15.96 11.22 14.35
N VAL A 511 14.65 11.37 14.54
CA VAL A 511 13.67 11.46 13.44
C VAL A 511 13.81 12.83 12.79
N GLU A 512 14.01 12.86 11.47
CA GLU A 512 14.02 14.08 10.66
C GLU A 512 12.65 14.34 10.01
N GLY A 513 11.94 13.27 9.64
CA GLY A 513 10.58 13.30 9.11
C GLY A 513 10.09 11.90 8.73
N TYR A 514 8.89 11.82 8.18
CA TYR A 514 8.24 10.54 7.83
C TYR A 514 7.45 10.64 6.53
N TYR A 515 7.18 9.50 5.91
CA TYR A 515 6.36 9.37 4.71
C TYR A 515 4.99 8.77 5.05
N SER A 516 3.93 9.36 4.50
CA SER A 516 2.54 8.90 4.67
C SER A 516 1.67 9.36 3.48
N ALA A 517 0.36 9.13 3.53
CA ALA A 517 -0.58 9.71 2.57
C ALA A 517 -0.68 11.26 2.65
N LYS A 518 -0.07 11.90 3.65
CA LYS A 518 -0.13 13.37 3.83
C LYS A 518 1.26 13.96 4.01
N GLY A 519 1.50 15.10 3.37
CA GLY A 519 2.81 15.75 3.40
C GLY A 519 3.12 16.55 2.15
N SER A 520 4.41 16.68 1.87
CA SER A 520 4.99 17.41 0.75
C SER A 520 5.68 16.42 -0.21
N VAL A 521 5.57 16.68 -1.50
CA VAL A 521 6.22 15.90 -2.56
C VAL A 521 7.69 16.32 -2.70
N PHE A 522 8.54 15.39 -3.16
CA PHE A 522 9.95 15.66 -3.39
C PHE A 522 10.23 16.10 -4.83
N HIS A 523 11.05 17.15 -4.96
CA HIS A 523 11.53 17.67 -6.22
C HIS A 523 13.03 17.44 -6.35
N GLU A 524 13.44 16.54 -7.25
CA GLU A 524 14.86 16.31 -7.46
C GLU A 524 15.50 17.49 -8.20
N THR A 525 16.67 17.91 -7.72
CA THR A 525 17.52 18.86 -8.43
C THR A 525 18.79 18.18 -8.92
N SER A 526 19.43 18.72 -9.97
CA SER A 526 20.85 18.39 -10.18
C SER A 526 21.66 18.97 -9.02
N PRO A 527 22.62 18.22 -8.43
CA PRO A 527 23.38 18.70 -7.27
C PRO A 527 24.01 20.08 -7.52
N ALA A 528 23.68 21.05 -6.67
CA ALA A 528 24.08 22.44 -6.87
C ALA A 528 24.62 23.09 -5.59
N ARG A 529 25.85 23.65 -5.66
CA ARG A 529 26.52 24.33 -4.54
C ARG A 529 25.72 25.54 -4.08
N ALA A 530 25.19 25.47 -2.87
CA ALA A 530 24.47 26.56 -2.20
C ALA A 530 25.32 27.24 -1.11
N LEU A 531 26.25 26.51 -0.50
CA LEU A 531 27.13 27.00 0.55
C LEU A 531 28.57 26.54 0.32
N ASP A 532 29.52 27.47 0.38
CA ASP A 532 30.95 27.17 0.47
C ASP A 532 31.68 28.29 1.22
N THR A 533 32.02 28.04 2.48
CA THR A 533 32.69 29.05 3.31
C THR A 533 34.13 29.35 2.86
N ARG A 534 34.70 28.56 1.93
CA ARG A 534 36.07 28.78 1.42
C ARG A 534 36.13 29.92 0.42
N ASP A 535 35.08 30.10 -0.37
CA ASP A 535 35.01 31.12 -1.43
C ASP A 535 33.98 32.23 -1.15
N GLY A 536 33.06 32.01 -0.20
CA GLY A 536 32.03 32.98 0.17
C GLY A 536 30.67 32.72 -0.50
N THR A 537 30.48 31.55 -1.12
CA THR A 537 29.19 31.15 -1.67
C THR A 537 28.20 30.92 -0.52
N GLY A 538 27.08 31.64 -0.50
CA GLY A 538 25.97 31.44 0.44
C GLY A 538 26.25 31.83 1.91
N ALA A 539 27.49 32.17 2.26
CA ALA A 539 27.90 32.63 3.59
C ALA A 539 29.17 33.49 3.49
N PRO A 540 29.52 34.27 4.54
CA PRO A 540 30.79 34.98 4.58
C PRO A 540 31.99 34.05 4.37
N LYS A 541 32.97 34.49 3.59
CA LYS A 541 34.21 33.76 3.34
C LYS A 541 35.03 33.65 4.62
N GLY A 542 35.36 32.42 5.04
CA GLY A 542 36.21 32.13 6.20
C GLY A 542 35.80 30.84 6.91
N ALA A 543 36.75 30.20 7.60
CA ALA A 543 36.44 29.03 8.41
C ALA A 543 35.50 29.40 9.56
N VAL A 544 34.53 28.53 9.84
CA VAL A 544 33.57 28.68 10.92
C VAL A 544 34.23 28.23 12.21
N LYS A 545 34.30 29.12 13.20
CA LYS A 545 34.79 28.78 14.54
C LYS A 545 33.75 27.96 15.29
N ALA A 546 34.20 27.03 16.12
CA ALA A 546 33.32 26.31 17.02
C ALA A 546 32.53 27.27 17.93
N GLY A 547 31.26 26.99 18.12
CA GLY A 547 30.28 27.90 18.69
C GLY A 547 29.59 28.81 17.65
N GLY A 548 30.07 28.82 16.40
CA GLY A 548 29.51 29.59 15.30
C GLY A 548 28.36 28.87 14.59
N THR A 549 27.46 29.66 14.01
CA THR A 549 26.34 29.19 13.17
C THR A 549 26.40 29.87 11.81
N VAL A 550 26.20 29.09 10.74
CA VAL A 550 25.97 29.58 9.39
C VAL A 550 24.49 29.46 9.08
N ASN A 551 23.84 30.59 8.79
CA ASN A 551 22.46 30.62 8.33
C ASN A 551 22.45 30.64 6.79
N LEU A 552 21.95 29.58 6.18
CA LEU A 552 21.92 29.40 4.73
C LEU A 552 20.52 29.73 4.19
N GLN A 553 20.45 30.69 3.26
CA GLN A 553 19.25 30.89 2.44
C GLN A 553 19.17 29.78 1.41
N VAL A 554 18.06 29.03 1.43
CA VAL A 554 17.83 27.92 0.49
C VAL A 554 16.78 28.25 -0.56
N THR A 555 15.72 28.99 -0.21
CA THR A 555 14.69 29.37 -1.18
C THR A 555 15.17 30.44 -2.14
N GLY A 556 14.63 30.42 -3.37
CA GLY A 556 14.96 31.39 -4.43
C GLY A 556 16.35 31.20 -5.03
N ALA A 557 17.00 30.05 -4.79
CA ALA A 557 18.36 29.78 -5.24
C ALA A 557 18.51 28.31 -5.69
N LYS A 558 19.42 28.06 -6.64
CA LYS A 558 19.90 26.71 -7.00
C LYS A 558 18.79 25.70 -7.38
N GLY A 559 17.70 26.19 -7.98
CA GLY A 559 16.56 25.36 -8.40
C GLY A 559 15.46 25.21 -7.35
N VAL A 560 15.62 25.80 -6.17
CA VAL A 560 14.62 25.83 -5.10
C VAL A 560 13.70 27.05 -5.27
N PRO A 561 12.36 26.88 -5.25
CA PRO A 561 11.39 27.97 -5.32
C PRO A 561 11.57 29.03 -4.23
N ALA A 562 11.05 30.23 -4.46
CA ALA A 562 11.15 31.35 -3.52
C ALA A 562 10.24 31.20 -2.27
N SER A 563 9.17 30.41 -2.38
CA SER A 563 8.15 30.19 -1.34
C SER A 563 7.56 28.78 -1.43
N GLY A 564 6.82 28.35 -0.40
CA GLY A 564 6.10 27.07 -0.39
C GLY A 564 6.95 25.85 0.00
N VAL A 565 8.28 26.02 0.10
CA VAL A 565 9.22 24.95 0.47
C VAL A 565 9.09 24.60 1.95
N THR A 566 8.80 23.34 2.25
CA THR A 566 8.61 22.82 3.61
C THR A 566 9.89 22.19 4.18
N ALA A 567 10.71 21.57 3.33
CA ALA A 567 11.99 20.99 3.69
C ALA A 567 12.99 21.01 2.53
N VAL A 568 14.27 20.87 2.84
CA VAL A 568 15.35 20.79 1.83
C VAL A 568 16.27 19.61 2.16
N THR A 569 16.70 18.90 1.12
CA THR A 569 17.72 17.85 1.23
C THR A 569 19.05 18.40 0.73
N LEU A 570 20.06 18.38 1.60
CA LEU A 570 21.40 18.89 1.33
C LEU A 570 22.44 17.78 1.51
N ASN A 571 23.43 17.71 0.63
CA ASN A 571 24.68 17.03 0.95
C ASN A 571 25.62 18.03 1.61
N VAL A 572 25.94 17.82 2.89
CA VAL A 572 26.77 18.74 3.68
C VAL A 572 28.14 18.11 3.90
N THR A 573 29.19 18.89 3.67
CA THR A 573 30.59 18.47 3.83
C THR A 573 31.32 19.41 4.77
N VAL A 574 32.10 18.85 5.69
CA VAL A 574 33.07 19.58 6.50
C VAL A 574 34.49 19.25 6.05
N THR A 575 35.37 20.24 6.02
CA THR A 575 36.78 20.06 5.60
C THR A 575 37.69 21.09 6.24
N GLY A 576 39.00 20.82 6.28
CA GLY A 576 39.98 21.73 6.87
C GLY A 576 39.82 21.91 8.38
N SER A 577 39.22 20.94 9.07
CA SER A 577 38.99 20.97 10.51
C SER A 577 40.30 20.97 11.31
N THR A 578 40.50 21.97 12.16
CA THR A 578 41.72 22.09 13.01
C THR A 578 41.70 21.23 14.27
N GLY A 579 40.57 20.58 14.55
CA GLY A 579 40.41 19.62 15.64
C GLY A 579 39.10 18.85 15.51
N GLN A 580 38.84 17.94 16.45
CA GLN A 580 37.59 17.18 16.47
C GLN A 580 36.36 18.08 16.70
N GLY A 581 35.22 17.67 16.16
CA GLY A 581 33.97 18.40 16.29
C GLY A 581 32.78 17.67 15.68
N PHE A 582 31.63 18.34 15.72
CA PHE A 582 30.43 17.89 15.04
C PHE A 582 29.63 19.08 14.51
N LEU A 583 28.75 18.80 13.56
CA LEU A 583 27.86 19.78 12.93
C LEU A 583 26.42 19.35 13.14
N THR A 584 25.57 20.32 13.52
CA THR A 584 24.12 20.16 13.65
C THR A 584 23.45 21.03 12.60
N VAL A 585 22.60 20.43 11.76
CA VAL A 585 21.73 21.12 10.80
C VAL A 585 20.32 21.14 11.36
N TYR A 586 19.67 22.30 11.39
CA TYR A 586 18.35 22.44 12.00
C TYR A 586 17.57 23.62 11.41
N PRO A 587 16.24 23.69 11.62
CA PRO A 587 15.42 24.79 11.12
C PRO A 587 15.87 26.15 11.67
N HIS A 588 15.91 27.16 10.80
CA HIS A 588 16.33 28.50 11.18
C HIS A 588 15.44 29.10 12.28
N GLY A 589 16.06 29.82 13.23
CA GLY A 589 15.35 30.49 14.32
C GLY A 589 14.82 29.56 15.43
N GLN A 590 14.95 28.24 15.29
CA GLN A 590 14.52 27.27 16.29
C GLN A 590 15.62 26.95 17.31
N ALA A 591 15.21 26.39 18.46
CA ALA A 591 16.14 25.90 19.47
C ALA A 591 17.01 24.78 18.86
N ARG A 592 18.33 24.88 19.07
CA ARG A 592 19.29 23.91 18.53
C ARG A 592 19.03 22.52 19.13
N PRO A 593 18.77 21.48 18.31
CA PRO A 593 18.64 20.11 18.78
C PRO A 593 19.95 19.55 19.33
N THR A 594 19.88 18.44 20.05
CA THR A 594 21.07 17.68 20.49
C THR A 594 21.62 16.74 19.42
N ALA A 595 20.97 16.68 18.25
CA ALA A 595 21.40 15.87 17.12
C ALA A 595 22.75 16.33 16.54
N SER A 596 23.54 15.37 16.06
CA SER A 596 24.79 15.60 15.31
C SER A 596 24.69 14.93 13.96
N ASN A 597 24.60 15.70 12.87
CA ASN A 597 24.49 15.16 11.52
C ASN A 597 25.84 14.73 10.97
N ILE A 598 26.92 15.41 11.35
CA ILE A 598 28.28 15.09 10.89
C ILE A 598 29.21 15.10 12.09
N ASN A 599 30.03 14.06 12.23
CA ASN A 599 31.03 13.91 13.29
C ASN A 599 32.40 13.70 12.65
N TRP A 600 33.45 14.37 13.14
CA TRP A 600 34.78 14.25 12.54
C TRP A 600 35.91 14.28 13.58
N PRO A 601 36.99 13.51 13.35
CA PRO A 601 38.30 13.77 13.94
C PRO A 601 39.01 14.93 13.23
N ALA A 602 40.10 15.44 13.83
CA ALA A 602 40.91 16.51 13.24
C ALA A 602 41.38 16.16 11.82
N GLY A 603 41.31 17.12 10.89
CA GLY A 603 41.79 16.96 9.52
C GLY A 603 40.97 16.07 8.57
N LYS A 604 39.96 15.32 9.05
CA LYS A 604 39.12 14.48 8.18
C LYS A 604 38.11 15.33 7.41
N THR A 605 38.07 15.11 6.09
CA THR A 605 36.96 15.61 5.26
C THR A 605 35.86 14.55 5.26
N ILE A 606 34.65 14.93 5.63
CA ILE A 606 33.52 13.99 5.73
C ILE A 606 32.23 14.69 5.30
N ALA A 607 31.35 13.93 4.66
CA ALA A 607 30.04 14.39 4.21
C ALA A 607 28.93 13.53 4.82
N ASN A 608 27.75 14.11 4.95
CA ASN A 608 26.50 13.38 5.19
C ASN A 608 25.37 14.06 4.41
N LEU A 609 24.38 13.27 3.98
CA LEU A 609 23.11 13.82 3.52
C LEU A 609 22.29 14.29 4.74
N VAL A 610 21.55 15.38 4.59
CA VAL A 610 20.60 15.86 5.61
C VAL A 610 19.31 16.27 4.94
N THR A 611 18.18 16.02 5.59
CA THR A 611 16.89 16.59 5.22
C THR A 611 16.41 17.41 6.41
N VAL A 612 16.11 18.69 6.19
CA VAL A 612 15.83 19.64 7.28
C VAL A 612 14.62 20.50 6.91
N PRO A 613 13.70 20.77 7.87
CA PRO A 613 12.62 21.72 7.64
C PRO A 613 13.16 23.12 7.32
N VAL A 614 12.48 23.82 6.41
CA VAL A 614 12.84 25.19 5.98
C VAL A 614 11.95 26.19 6.71
N VAL A 615 12.56 27.18 7.36
CA VAL A 615 11.86 28.26 8.09
C VAL A 615 12.36 29.60 7.57
N ASP A 616 11.44 30.49 7.19
CA ASP A 616 11.75 31.79 6.55
C ASP A 616 12.68 31.67 5.33
N GLY A 617 12.59 30.54 4.61
CA GLY A 617 13.44 30.22 3.48
C GLY A 617 14.89 29.81 3.83
N LYS A 618 15.19 29.57 5.12
CA LYS A 618 16.54 29.32 5.64
C LYS A 618 16.65 28.04 6.46
N VAL A 619 17.90 27.60 6.60
CA VAL A 619 18.35 26.55 7.53
C VAL A 619 19.57 27.03 8.31
N ALA A 620 19.82 26.46 9.48
CA ALA A 620 20.97 26.80 10.33
C ALA A 620 21.95 25.61 10.44
N LEU A 621 23.24 25.90 10.30
CA LEU A 621 24.34 24.92 10.44
C LEU A 621 25.25 25.37 11.58
N TYR A 622 25.17 24.69 12.71
CA TYR A 622 25.98 24.99 13.90
C TYR A 622 27.23 24.10 13.96
N VAL A 623 28.39 24.71 14.22
CA VAL A 623 29.66 24.01 14.39
C VAL A 623 30.00 23.90 15.87
N ALA A 624 30.17 22.67 16.36
CA ALA A 624 30.64 22.36 17.70
C ALA A 624 32.11 21.90 17.72
N GLY A 625 32.79 22.11 18.84
CA GLY A 625 34.19 21.69 19.05
C GLY A 625 34.93 22.57 20.05
N GLY A 626 35.99 22.07 20.66
CA GLY A 626 36.77 22.82 21.65
C GLY A 626 37.70 23.88 21.03
N GLY A 627 37.17 25.04 20.62
CA GLY A 627 37.98 26.17 20.12
C GLY A 627 38.52 26.04 18.68
N ASN A 628 38.11 24.99 17.97
CA ASN A 628 38.57 24.65 16.61
C ASN A 628 37.82 25.45 15.52
N THR A 629 38.26 25.30 14.27
CA THR A 629 37.63 25.88 13.08
C THR A 629 37.45 24.80 12.01
N THR A 630 36.40 24.90 11.19
CA THR A 630 36.19 24.06 10.01
C THR A 630 35.62 24.87 8.84
N GLN A 631 35.80 24.39 7.62
CA GLN A 631 35.01 24.86 6.48
C GLN A 631 33.72 24.05 6.39
N VAL A 632 32.66 24.69 5.89
CA VAL A 632 31.35 24.08 5.67
C VAL A 632 30.93 24.29 4.23
N ILE A 633 30.46 23.21 3.62
CA ILE A 633 30.01 23.15 2.24
C ILE A 633 28.63 22.50 2.24
N ALA A 634 27.71 23.01 1.43
CA ALA A 634 26.42 22.36 1.19
C ALA A 634 26.00 22.44 -0.28
N ASP A 635 25.57 21.30 -0.81
CA ASP A 635 25.00 21.14 -2.14
C ASP A 635 23.52 20.73 -2.02
N VAL A 636 22.63 21.40 -2.75
CA VAL A 636 21.20 21.04 -2.81
C VAL A 636 21.03 19.77 -3.63
N ALA A 637 20.40 18.74 -3.05
CA ALA A 637 20.03 17.50 -3.73
C ALA A 637 18.55 17.48 -4.15
N GLY A 638 17.70 18.23 -3.44
CA GLY A 638 16.30 18.46 -3.78
C GLY A 638 15.57 19.19 -2.66
N TYR A 639 14.27 19.40 -2.84
CA TYR A 639 13.42 20.09 -1.87
C TYR A 639 12.02 19.48 -1.81
N PHE A 640 11.26 19.83 -0.78
CA PHE A 640 9.89 19.40 -0.59
C PHE A 640 8.94 20.60 -0.60
N ASP A 641 7.81 20.47 -1.29
CA ASP A 641 6.68 21.40 -1.21
C ASP A 641 5.33 20.69 -1.42
N ALA A 642 4.23 21.42 -1.37
CA ALA A 642 2.89 20.86 -1.51
C ALA A 642 2.45 20.61 -2.98
N THR A 643 3.32 20.85 -3.96
CA THR A 643 2.95 20.86 -5.38
C THR A 643 3.76 19.86 -6.19
N GLY A 644 3.13 19.10 -7.07
CA GLY A 644 3.82 18.13 -7.92
C GLY A 644 3.26 16.73 -7.71
N HIS A 645 3.90 15.77 -8.38
CA HIS A 645 3.30 14.45 -8.62
C HIS A 645 4.25 13.29 -8.31
N ASN A 646 5.45 13.59 -7.80
CA ASN A 646 6.38 12.55 -7.38
C ASN A 646 5.98 12.03 -5.99
N THR A 647 5.67 10.75 -5.89
CA THR A 647 5.51 10.05 -4.61
C THR A 647 6.68 9.11 -4.34
N TYR A 648 7.01 8.96 -3.06
CA TYR A 648 8.07 8.08 -2.61
C TYR A 648 7.55 6.67 -2.40
N ARG A 649 8.22 5.72 -3.03
CA ARG A 649 8.01 4.29 -2.83
C ARG A 649 9.20 3.75 -2.05
N SER A 650 8.96 3.42 -0.79
CA SER A 650 9.95 2.70 0.02
C SER A 650 10.13 1.30 -0.53
N TYR A 651 11.37 0.82 -0.54
CA TYR A 651 11.71 -0.52 -1.02
C TYR A 651 12.43 -1.28 0.11
N PHE A 652 12.23 -2.60 0.18
CA PHE A 652 13.18 -3.43 0.94
C PHE A 652 14.55 -3.26 0.31
N THR A 653 15.61 -3.20 1.10
CA THR A 653 16.91 -2.80 0.57
C THR A 653 17.37 -3.74 -0.56
N GLU A 654 17.55 -3.19 -1.76
CA GLU A 654 18.00 -3.94 -2.94
C GLU A 654 19.43 -3.53 -3.31
N ARG A 655 20.29 -4.49 -3.64
CA ARG A 655 21.63 -4.19 -4.13
C ARG A 655 21.63 -4.02 -5.64
N LEU A 656 21.75 -2.78 -6.10
CA LEU A 656 21.86 -2.46 -7.53
C LEU A 656 23.23 -2.81 -8.12
N MET A 657 24.28 -2.69 -7.29
CA MET A 657 25.65 -2.92 -7.73
C MET A 657 26.56 -3.32 -6.58
N ASP A 658 27.37 -4.35 -6.82
CA ASP A 658 28.60 -4.61 -6.07
C ASP A 658 29.75 -4.75 -7.05
N THR A 659 30.65 -3.77 -7.12
CA THR A 659 31.71 -3.84 -8.12
C THR A 659 32.77 -4.92 -7.82
N ARG A 660 32.70 -5.57 -6.65
CA ARG A 660 33.56 -6.71 -6.29
C ARG A 660 33.11 -8.02 -6.91
N GLU A 661 31.86 -8.11 -7.35
CA GLU A 661 31.25 -9.32 -7.88
C GLU A 661 30.72 -9.09 -9.30
N PRO A 662 30.53 -10.14 -10.13
CA PRO A 662 29.78 -10.02 -11.36
C PRO A 662 28.34 -9.55 -11.06
N THR A 663 27.87 -8.52 -11.76
CA THR A 663 26.52 -7.96 -11.59
C THR A 663 25.80 -7.97 -12.93
N THR A 664 24.63 -8.62 -13.00
CA THR A 664 23.77 -8.58 -14.19
C THR A 664 22.88 -7.35 -14.14
N ASP A 665 22.94 -6.51 -15.18
CA ASP A 665 22.02 -5.40 -15.38
C ASP A 665 20.64 -5.96 -15.74
N GLY A 666 19.68 -5.84 -14.82
CA GLY A 666 18.32 -6.34 -14.99
C GLY A 666 17.54 -5.69 -16.15
N CYS A 667 18.05 -4.63 -16.77
CA CYS A 667 17.40 -3.98 -17.91
C CYS A 667 17.94 -4.46 -19.26
N THR A 668 19.14 -5.03 -19.30
CA THR A 668 19.80 -5.42 -20.55
C THR A 668 20.24 -6.87 -20.59
N ASP A 669 20.04 -7.62 -19.50
CA ASP A 669 20.56 -8.97 -19.26
C ASP A 669 22.08 -9.10 -19.45
N LYS A 670 22.79 -7.97 -19.49
CA LYS A 670 24.24 -7.93 -19.64
C LYS A 670 24.89 -8.04 -18.27
N THR A 671 25.78 -9.01 -18.12
CA THR A 671 26.61 -9.13 -16.93
C THR A 671 27.86 -8.27 -17.06
N ARG A 672 28.01 -7.33 -16.12
CA ARG A 672 29.26 -6.63 -15.87
C ARG A 672 30.15 -7.52 -15.00
N PRO A 673 31.40 -7.83 -15.40
CA PRO A 673 32.31 -8.60 -14.56
C PRO A 673 32.72 -7.79 -13.31
N ALA A 674 33.15 -8.51 -12.26
CA ALA A 674 33.80 -7.93 -11.09
C ALA A 674 34.98 -7.05 -11.52
N SER A 675 34.96 -5.77 -11.14
CA SER A 675 35.99 -4.80 -11.55
C SER A 675 35.88 -3.51 -10.73
N ALA A 676 37.00 -2.97 -10.26
CA ALA A 676 37.03 -1.69 -9.56
C ALA A 676 36.71 -0.52 -10.51
N ILE A 677 36.22 0.59 -9.96
CA ILE A 677 36.09 1.86 -10.69
C ILE A 677 37.48 2.51 -10.75
N PRO A 678 38.06 2.76 -11.94
CA PRO A 678 39.39 3.36 -12.06
C PRO A 678 39.49 4.73 -11.40
N ALA A 679 40.72 5.17 -11.12
CA ALA A 679 41.01 6.55 -10.71
C ALA A 679 40.50 7.54 -11.78
N GLY A 680 39.69 8.53 -11.39
CA GLY A 680 39.05 9.44 -12.33
C GLY A 680 38.02 8.78 -13.26
N GLY A 681 37.63 7.53 -13.01
CA GLY A 681 36.61 6.82 -13.78
C GLY A 681 35.19 7.10 -13.30
N THR A 682 34.22 6.85 -14.17
CA THR A 682 32.79 6.92 -13.86
C THR A 682 32.14 5.57 -14.13
N LEU A 683 31.36 5.07 -13.18
CA LEU A 683 30.43 3.95 -13.38
C LEU A 683 29.03 4.50 -13.62
N GLU A 684 28.31 3.97 -14.61
CA GLU A 684 26.89 4.26 -14.80
C GLU A 684 26.06 3.03 -14.44
N ILE A 685 24.98 3.24 -13.70
CA ILE A 685 24.01 2.20 -13.33
C ILE A 685 22.67 2.59 -13.95
N THR A 686 22.03 1.64 -14.63
CA THR A 686 20.71 1.80 -15.24
C THR A 686 19.63 1.43 -14.23
N ASN A 687 18.61 2.27 -14.08
CA ASN A 687 17.34 1.94 -13.46
C ASN A 687 16.33 1.56 -14.54
N CYS A 688 15.72 0.38 -14.43
CA CYS A 688 14.90 -0.20 -15.49
C CYS A 688 13.48 0.38 -15.56
N LEU A 689 13.07 1.15 -14.55
CA LEU A 689 11.70 1.64 -14.43
C LEU A 689 11.59 3.04 -15.04
N PRO A 690 10.85 3.21 -16.16
CA PRO A 690 10.82 4.48 -16.91
C PRO A 690 10.05 5.61 -16.19
N TRP A 691 9.22 5.28 -15.19
CA TRP A 691 8.47 6.23 -14.37
C TRP A 691 9.23 6.75 -13.13
N VAL A 692 10.45 6.25 -12.89
CA VAL A 692 11.27 6.69 -11.75
C VAL A 692 12.03 7.96 -12.09
N THR A 693 11.86 8.97 -11.26
CA THR A 693 12.42 10.32 -11.42
C THR A 693 13.62 10.55 -10.51
N GLY A 694 13.71 9.86 -9.37
CA GLY A 694 14.80 9.95 -8.42
C GLY A 694 15.03 8.67 -7.62
N LEU A 695 16.26 8.45 -7.17
CA LEU A 695 16.63 7.29 -6.34
C LEU A 695 17.11 7.74 -4.96
N THR A 696 16.71 6.99 -3.93
CA THR A 696 17.26 7.07 -2.57
C THR A 696 18.18 5.87 -2.34
N LEU A 697 19.47 6.15 -2.21
CA LEU A 697 20.55 5.17 -2.18
C LEU A 697 21.34 5.27 -0.88
N ASN A 698 21.95 4.17 -0.48
CA ASN A 698 23.13 4.15 0.37
C ASN A 698 24.31 3.69 -0.49
N VAL A 699 25.33 4.55 -0.64
CA VAL A 699 26.52 4.25 -1.45
C VAL A 699 27.69 4.01 -0.53
N THR A 700 28.36 2.87 -0.69
CA THR A 700 29.51 2.48 0.14
C THR A 700 30.75 2.34 -0.70
N VAL A 701 31.78 3.13 -0.39
CA VAL A 701 33.12 2.91 -0.95
C VAL A 701 33.88 1.97 -0.04
N THR A 702 34.54 0.98 -0.64
CA THR A 702 35.37 0.00 0.08
C THR A 702 36.68 -0.28 -0.64
N GLN A 703 37.68 -0.69 0.14
CA GLN A 703 39.05 -0.96 -0.31
C GLN A 703 39.71 0.21 -1.10
N PRO A 704 39.52 1.50 -0.72
CA PRO A 704 40.15 2.59 -1.45
C PRO A 704 41.67 2.61 -1.22
N GLY A 705 42.46 2.60 -2.30
CA GLY A 705 43.93 2.67 -2.20
C GLY A 705 44.50 4.07 -1.89
N ALA A 706 43.65 5.10 -1.93
CA ALA A 706 44.00 6.49 -1.62
C ALA A 706 42.75 7.23 -1.11
N GLY A 707 42.96 8.31 -0.35
CA GLY A 707 41.87 9.21 0.02
C GLY A 707 41.25 9.88 -1.22
N GLY A 708 39.97 10.22 -1.12
CA GLY A 708 39.24 10.82 -2.24
C GLY A 708 37.77 11.06 -1.94
N PHE A 709 37.00 11.25 -3.00
CA PHE A 709 35.57 11.51 -2.93
C PHE A 709 34.78 10.84 -4.06
N LEU A 710 33.50 10.62 -3.83
CA LEU A 710 32.53 10.13 -4.81
C LEU A 710 31.57 11.27 -5.16
N THR A 711 31.33 11.47 -6.45
CA THR A 711 30.26 12.35 -6.94
C THR A 711 29.20 11.48 -7.61
N VAL A 712 27.97 11.58 -7.15
CA VAL A 712 26.80 10.88 -7.69
C VAL A 712 25.88 11.89 -8.36
N TYR A 713 25.53 11.67 -9.62
CA TYR A 713 24.81 12.65 -10.42
C TYR A 713 24.03 12.01 -11.57
N PRO A 714 23.03 12.73 -12.15
CA PRO A 714 22.26 12.20 -13.28
C PRO A 714 23.17 11.98 -14.49
N SER A 715 23.13 10.79 -15.10
CA SER A 715 23.90 10.51 -16.31
C SER A 715 23.50 11.45 -17.46
N GLY A 716 24.47 11.80 -18.29
CA GLY A 716 24.31 12.74 -19.40
C GLY A 716 24.36 14.22 -19.00
N GLN A 717 24.48 14.54 -17.71
CA GLN A 717 24.70 15.91 -17.21
C GLN A 717 26.19 16.20 -16.96
N ALA A 718 26.54 17.48 -16.94
CA ALA A 718 27.87 17.89 -16.50
C ALA A 718 28.09 17.50 -15.04
N ARG A 719 29.26 16.92 -14.73
CA ARG A 719 29.58 16.48 -13.36
C ARG A 719 29.56 17.69 -12.41
N PRO A 720 28.76 17.65 -11.33
CA PRO A 720 28.74 18.72 -10.33
C PRO A 720 30.01 18.73 -9.48
N LEU A 721 30.21 19.80 -8.71
CA LEU A 721 31.31 19.92 -7.74
C LEU A 721 31.01 19.21 -6.40
N ALA A 722 29.82 18.63 -6.27
CA ALA A 722 29.39 17.95 -5.05
C ALA A 722 30.26 16.72 -4.75
N SER A 723 30.61 16.55 -3.48
CA SER A 723 31.25 15.32 -2.96
C SER A 723 30.27 14.62 -2.02
N ASN A 724 29.52 13.65 -2.56
CA ASN A 724 28.52 12.90 -1.81
C ASN A 724 29.16 12.03 -0.73
N LEU A 725 30.38 11.54 -0.93
CA LEU A 725 31.07 10.68 0.02
C LEU A 725 32.56 11.03 0.00
N ASN A 726 33.22 11.03 1.16
CA ASN A 726 34.65 11.34 1.28
C ASN A 726 35.30 10.29 2.19
N TRP A 727 36.53 9.87 1.88
CA TRP A 727 37.21 8.79 2.60
C TRP A 727 38.72 9.01 2.68
N ASN A 728 39.34 8.35 3.65
CA ASN A 728 40.78 8.10 3.71
C ASN A 728 41.15 6.76 3.06
N ALA A 729 42.44 6.54 2.80
CA ALA A 729 42.92 5.26 2.28
C ALA A 729 42.59 4.11 3.25
N GLY A 730 42.13 2.98 2.73
CA GLY A 730 41.74 1.78 3.48
C GLY A 730 40.38 1.87 4.19
N GLU A 731 39.70 3.03 4.15
CA GLU A 731 38.43 3.22 4.84
C GLU A 731 37.26 2.61 4.05
N THR A 732 36.39 1.85 4.73
CA THR A 732 35.07 1.50 4.18
C THR A 732 34.05 2.46 4.78
N ILE A 733 33.40 3.26 3.94
CA ILE A 733 32.49 4.31 4.42
C ILE A 733 31.24 4.42 3.53
N PRO A 734 30.04 4.42 4.13
CA PRO A 734 28.78 4.66 3.45
C PRO A 734 28.33 6.12 3.58
N ASN A 735 27.49 6.59 2.65
CA ASN A 735 26.65 7.76 2.84
C ASN A 735 25.32 7.61 2.08
N ALA A 736 24.24 8.14 2.63
CA ALA A 736 22.98 8.27 1.91
C ALA A 736 23.11 9.27 0.75
N VAL A 737 22.41 8.99 -0.34
CA VAL A 737 22.35 9.84 -1.54
C VAL A 737 20.94 9.84 -2.07
N VAL A 738 20.39 11.02 -2.32
CA VAL A 738 19.22 11.19 -3.18
C VAL A 738 19.68 11.83 -4.48
N VAL A 739 19.31 11.23 -5.61
CA VAL A 739 19.80 11.65 -6.93
C VAL A 739 18.72 11.51 -8.00
N LYS A 740 18.60 12.53 -8.86
CA LYS A 740 17.73 12.47 -10.03
C LYS A 740 18.22 11.42 -11.03
N VAL A 741 17.30 10.70 -11.64
CA VAL A 741 17.62 9.78 -12.74
C VAL A 741 17.92 10.58 -14.01
N GLY A 742 19.04 10.27 -14.66
CA GLY A 742 19.52 10.93 -15.88
C GLY A 742 19.03 10.27 -17.17
N LYS A 743 19.69 10.63 -18.29
CA LYS A 743 19.32 10.15 -19.62
C LYS A 743 19.34 8.61 -19.69
N GLY A 744 18.28 8.02 -20.22
CA GLY A 744 18.17 6.57 -20.40
C GLY A 744 18.03 5.80 -19.07
N GLY A 745 17.50 6.43 -18.03
CA GLY A 745 17.28 5.78 -16.74
C GLY A 745 18.55 5.69 -15.87
N LYS A 746 19.61 6.44 -16.17
CA LYS A 746 20.95 6.19 -15.60
C LYS A 746 21.40 7.18 -14.54
N VAL A 747 22.15 6.68 -13.56
CA VAL A 747 22.89 7.46 -12.56
C VAL A 747 24.39 7.21 -12.71
N ALA A 748 25.19 8.27 -12.62
CA ALA A 748 26.63 8.25 -12.76
C ALA A 748 27.34 8.38 -11.40
N PHE A 749 28.38 7.57 -11.19
CA PHE A 749 29.19 7.49 -9.97
C PHE A 749 30.66 7.72 -10.31
N TYR A 750 31.16 8.92 -10.04
CA TYR A 750 32.52 9.33 -10.37
C TYR A 750 33.49 9.13 -9.19
N ASN A 751 34.59 8.42 -9.44
CA ASN A 751 35.71 8.26 -8.50
C ASN A 751 36.71 9.42 -8.61
N GLY A 752 36.71 10.31 -7.62
CA GLY A 752 37.62 11.46 -7.53
C GLY A 752 38.97 11.17 -6.87
N SER A 753 39.31 9.91 -6.58
CA SER A 753 40.61 9.55 -6.00
C SER A 753 41.66 9.23 -7.07
N THR A 754 42.92 9.13 -6.64
CA THR A 754 44.07 8.78 -7.51
C THR A 754 44.28 7.27 -7.64
N LYS A 755 43.41 6.44 -7.05
CA LYS A 755 43.47 4.98 -7.09
C LYS A 755 42.09 4.38 -7.43
N PRO A 756 42.02 3.12 -7.89
CA PRO A 756 40.74 2.46 -8.06
C PRO A 756 40.00 2.28 -6.72
N ILE A 757 38.67 2.18 -6.80
CA ILE A 757 37.80 1.89 -5.65
C ILE A 757 36.81 0.76 -5.97
N HIS A 758 36.38 0.04 -4.95
CA HIS A 758 35.16 -0.75 -5.03
C HIS A 758 33.97 0.06 -4.49
N LEU A 759 32.80 -0.15 -5.09
CA LEU A 759 31.57 0.55 -4.80
C LEU A 759 30.45 -0.47 -4.62
N VAL A 760 29.69 -0.30 -3.55
CA VAL A 760 28.42 -0.99 -3.31
C VAL A 760 27.31 0.05 -3.35
N VAL A 761 26.25 -0.22 -4.10
CA VAL A 761 25.10 0.68 -4.23
C VAL A 761 23.86 -0.09 -3.83
N ASP A 762 23.26 0.32 -2.71
CA ASP A 762 22.02 -0.25 -2.19
C ASP A 762 20.90 0.78 -2.33
N GLN A 763 19.74 0.38 -2.87
CA GLN A 763 18.55 1.20 -3.02
C GLN A 763 17.60 0.99 -1.84
N PHE A 764 17.16 2.08 -1.23
CA PHE A 764 16.20 2.10 -0.12
C PHE A 764 14.78 2.53 -0.55
N GLY A 765 14.69 3.16 -1.72
CA GLY A 765 13.43 3.58 -2.31
C GLY A 765 13.66 4.52 -3.47
N TYR A 766 12.59 4.97 -4.08
CA TYR A 766 12.65 5.80 -5.26
C TYR A 766 11.45 6.75 -5.34
N GLN A 767 11.66 7.85 -6.06
CA GLN A 767 10.62 8.78 -6.45
C GLN A 767 10.10 8.36 -7.81
N ALA A 768 8.80 8.26 -7.90
CA ALA A 768 8.11 7.94 -9.15
C ALA A 768 6.92 8.86 -9.30
N VAL A 769 6.55 9.04 -10.56
CA VAL A 769 5.30 9.70 -10.92
C VAL A 769 4.14 8.70 -10.86
#